data_AF-A0A0K3C8H1-F1
#
_entry.id   AF-A0A0K3C8H1-F1
#
_cell.length_a   1.000
_cell.length_b   1.000
_cell.length_c   1.000
_cell.angle_alpha   90.00
_cell.angle_beta   90.00
_cell.angle_gamma   90.00
#
_symmetry.space_group_name_H-M   'P 1'
#
loop_
_entity.id
_entity.type
_entity.pdbx_description
1 polymer ?
#
loop_
_entity_poly.entity_id
_entity_poly.type
_entity_poly.pdbx_seq_one_letter_code
_entity_poly.pdbx_strand_id
1 'polypeptide(L)'
;MAPRPRLNALRAPLRSFHSCSRAAQAATASPALPPTVASSLAAASAGTDATASTTSLNGWIRSVRRQKNVSFAVLSDGSQVGGVQVVLPKGLDESLTVGCSATFKGKWVESRGTGQDKEFKVESVDFVGESDAEKYPMPNTKQGIPLPVMRRNAHLRLRREGPAAMVRVRSEMNWAMAEHFRREGFVRVDMPVITSSDCEGAGEVFRVVESNPSSPAPASTASASSPPPPEPSTPAPPPPPSRYLTVSTQLHLEAITSSLPRAYTLAPCFRAEKSDTARHLQEFWMLEAEVAFLDADTPTALDQVMSVAEETVRAVAGHVRAMPEFERYFAKHSTGLEERLKALLVSERYMRMSYTRAVELLQEHAAANPDAFVFHPTWGSGLQTEHERWLAEEHVKRPLFVTDYPIALKPFYMLPNEPSTTGDNSRQTTACFDLLVPSLGELAGGSLREHRLDKLVAAMDKHGLDHDAYEWYLDLRRYGTTRHGGFGLGWERLVGLLTGENNVRECTNGSQPPNSPLAPFQPLETVAPTPFSLPHLVRNVACSLDALPAAHAQPGDPSSERRNPCVPSASSNERELTSSHPHRAGNLLDPNTPSSRSPDAIEVYSPLRCIDEADLERFDGVPAGKYTIGLGQERMAFCDDREDINSFLLTVTKTLLEKYEIPPASIGRIDVGTETLIDKSKSVKTLLMDLFPGNSDIEGIDSKNACYGGTAALFNAVNWVESSSWDGRYAIVVAGDIAIYAEGGARPVGGAGACAMLIGPDAPLVLEPVHGTHMANVYDFYKPHLSSEYPEVDGPLTQTCYPNALEKSYDAFRTKESRRLGNSKGDKKEVSLDDFDYVCFHSPYGKLVQKGFARLMYKDFLSNPDAERFSSVSKAFLEPERAANVLDKEIEKAFTTLSSADFKAKVGPSTLTSKRLGNMYAGSLYGAFASLLDTVDSQTLQGKRIALYSYGSGLAASFFTVRVKGDTSEIHEKLKLKERLEKNQVRSCEEFIEALKLREEKHNISGYTPSGRIEDIPAGAYYLHHCDSKHRRVYKIRGHEGEQDVVESANGDKPHVA
;
A
#
# COMPACT_ATOMS: atom_id res chain seq x y z
N MET A 1 45.94 -6.96 -54.59
CA MET A 1 45.22 -5.67 -54.45
C MET A 1 44.66 -5.58 -53.05
N ALA A 2 44.85 -4.43 -52.42
CA ALA A 2 44.77 -4.21 -50.98
C ALA A 2 43.44 -4.62 -50.32
N PRO A 3 43.47 -5.19 -49.10
CA PRO A 3 42.29 -5.33 -48.25
C PRO A 3 42.01 -3.98 -47.57
N ARG A 4 40.79 -3.46 -47.72
CA ARG A 4 40.29 -2.32 -46.93
C ARG A 4 39.76 -2.81 -45.56
N PRO A 5 39.91 -2.00 -44.49
CA PRO A 5 40.02 -2.50 -43.12
C PRO A 5 38.67 -2.64 -42.39
N ARG A 6 38.71 -3.46 -41.33
CA ARG A 6 37.65 -3.69 -40.33
C ARG A 6 37.23 -2.39 -39.66
N LEU A 7 35.93 -2.08 -39.68
CA LEU A 7 35.31 -1.08 -38.79
C LEU A 7 35.04 -1.74 -37.44
N ASN A 8 35.90 -1.42 -36.47
CA ASN A 8 35.70 -1.72 -35.05
C ASN A 8 34.51 -0.88 -34.53
N ALA A 9 33.55 -1.55 -33.90
CA ALA A 9 32.54 -0.91 -33.08
C ALA A 9 33.21 -0.20 -31.89
N LEU A 10 32.90 1.08 -31.72
CA LEU A 10 33.34 1.93 -30.62
C LEU A 10 32.80 1.38 -29.29
N ARG A 11 33.67 0.76 -28.49
CA ARG A 11 33.52 0.65 -27.04
C ARG A 11 33.92 1.99 -26.42
N ALA A 12 32.97 2.70 -25.81
CA ALA A 12 33.27 3.83 -24.92
C ALA A 12 33.64 3.31 -23.52
N PRO A 13 34.64 3.89 -22.83
CA PRO A 13 35.11 3.42 -21.53
C PRO A 13 34.26 3.97 -20.37
N LEU A 14 33.92 3.09 -19.42
CA LEU A 14 33.38 3.43 -18.11
C LEU A 14 34.39 4.31 -17.35
N ARG A 15 34.04 5.58 -17.12
CA ARG A 15 34.80 6.48 -16.23
C ARG A 15 34.59 6.06 -14.78
N SER A 16 35.68 5.69 -14.14
CA SER A 16 35.83 5.68 -12.69
C SER A 16 35.75 7.12 -12.15
N PHE A 17 34.92 7.35 -11.13
CA PHE A 17 35.08 8.50 -10.25
C PHE A 17 35.72 8.04 -8.94
N HIS A 18 36.96 8.47 -8.72
CA HIS A 18 37.65 8.37 -7.44
C HIS A 18 37.60 9.72 -6.70
N SER A 19 37.39 9.60 -5.39
CA SER A 19 37.75 10.49 -4.28
C SER A 19 37.23 11.94 -4.25
N CYS A 20 36.36 12.22 -3.27
CA CYS A 20 36.35 13.50 -2.56
C CYS A 20 36.60 13.24 -1.07
N SER A 21 37.41 14.10 -0.48
CA SER A 21 38.09 13.98 0.81
C SER A 21 37.17 14.00 2.03
N ARG A 22 37.57 13.25 3.06
CA ARG A 22 36.99 13.21 4.42
C ARG A 22 36.78 14.62 5.01
N ALA A 23 35.55 14.92 5.38
CA ALA A 23 35.24 15.70 6.57
C ALA A 23 34.51 14.77 7.55
N ALA A 24 35.22 14.32 8.58
CA ALA A 24 34.66 13.47 9.63
C ALA A 24 33.76 14.31 10.53
N GLN A 25 32.46 14.37 10.23
CA GLN A 25 31.43 14.73 11.20
C GLN A 25 30.93 13.44 11.84
N ALA A 26 31.15 13.31 13.14
CA ALA A 26 30.73 12.16 13.94
C ALA A 26 29.19 12.14 14.03
N ALA A 27 28.55 11.48 13.07
CA ALA A 27 27.12 11.20 13.08
C ALA A 27 26.81 10.20 14.21
N THR A 28 25.91 10.55 15.12
CA THR A 28 25.34 9.60 16.08
C THR A 28 24.49 8.59 15.31
N ALA A 29 25.04 7.41 15.09
CA ALA A 29 24.44 6.34 14.29
C ALA A 29 23.07 5.92 14.85
N SER A 30 22.03 6.00 14.03
CA SER A 30 20.84 5.16 14.19
C SER A 30 21.29 3.70 14.32
N PRO A 31 20.64 2.87 15.18
CA PRO A 31 21.05 1.48 15.33
C PRO A 31 20.99 0.80 13.96
N ALA A 32 22.16 0.48 13.40
CA ALA A 32 22.29 -0.20 12.13
C ALA A 32 21.79 -1.64 12.28
N LEU A 33 21.18 -2.17 11.21
CA LEU A 33 20.90 -3.60 11.16
C LEU A 33 22.23 -4.37 11.28
N PRO A 34 22.25 -5.50 12.02
CA PRO A 34 23.44 -6.34 12.05
C PRO A 34 23.82 -6.77 10.63
N PRO A 35 25.11 -6.67 10.24
CA PRO A 35 25.52 -7.10 8.91
C PRO A 35 25.26 -8.59 8.74
N THR A 36 24.72 -8.95 7.59
CA THR A 36 24.65 -10.35 7.15
C THR A 36 26.05 -10.88 6.89
N VAL A 37 26.22 -12.20 6.94
CA VAL A 37 27.49 -12.84 6.60
C VAL A 37 27.91 -12.50 5.16
N ALA A 38 26.96 -12.44 4.22
CA ALA A 38 27.23 -12.06 2.83
C ALA A 38 27.73 -10.61 2.70
N SER A 39 27.06 -9.64 3.33
CA SER A 39 27.46 -8.22 3.27
C SER A 39 28.81 -7.98 3.96
N SER A 40 29.04 -8.60 5.11
CA SER A 40 30.32 -8.50 5.82
C SER A 40 31.47 -9.13 5.03
N LEU A 41 31.26 -10.31 4.43
CA LEU A 41 32.26 -10.95 3.59
C LEU A 41 32.57 -10.11 2.34
N ALA A 42 31.56 -9.55 1.69
CA ALA A 42 31.75 -8.69 0.52
C ALA A 42 32.58 -7.44 0.88
N ALA A 43 32.28 -6.78 2.00
CA ALA A 43 33.05 -5.62 2.49
C ALA A 43 34.50 -5.98 2.82
N ALA A 44 34.72 -7.15 3.43
CA ALA A 44 36.06 -7.66 3.72
C ALA A 44 36.83 -7.95 2.42
N SER A 45 36.21 -8.63 1.44
CA SER A 45 36.83 -8.96 0.16
C SER A 45 37.14 -7.74 -0.70
N ALA A 46 36.32 -6.70 -0.65
CA ALA A 46 36.55 -5.44 -1.34
C ALA A 46 37.66 -4.57 -0.71
N GLY A 47 38.19 -4.94 0.46
CA GLY A 47 39.17 -4.14 1.20
C GLY A 47 38.61 -2.83 1.77
N THR A 48 37.29 -2.69 1.79
CA THR A 48 36.55 -1.52 2.28
C THR A 48 36.20 -1.61 3.77
N ASP A 49 36.44 -2.76 4.39
CA ASP A 49 36.38 -2.90 5.84
C ASP A 49 37.46 -2.02 6.46
N ALA A 50 37.10 -1.14 7.40
CA ALA A 50 38.05 -0.25 8.04
C ALA A 50 39.14 -1.12 8.69
N THR A 51 40.36 -1.04 8.18
CA THR A 51 41.44 -2.04 8.32
C THR A 51 42.01 -2.27 9.74
N ALA A 52 41.22 -2.10 10.81
CA ALA A 52 41.61 -2.41 12.18
C ALA A 52 40.44 -2.77 13.15
N SER A 53 39.16 -2.65 12.76
CA SER A 53 38.05 -2.84 13.70
C SER A 53 37.55 -4.29 13.78
N THR A 54 37.38 -4.81 15.00
CA THR A 54 36.66 -6.05 15.29
C THR A 54 35.21 -5.93 14.79
N THR A 55 34.77 -6.85 13.93
CA THR A 55 33.41 -6.94 13.37
C THR A 55 32.60 -8.02 14.08
N SER A 56 31.27 -7.96 14.00
CA SER A 56 30.37 -9.00 14.55
C SER A 56 29.65 -9.75 13.43
N LEU A 57 29.64 -11.08 13.51
CA LEU A 57 28.88 -11.98 12.63
C LEU A 57 27.83 -12.74 13.44
N ASN A 58 26.61 -12.85 12.92
CA ASN A 58 25.51 -13.55 13.57
C ASN A 58 25.05 -14.71 12.67
N GLY A 59 24.64 -15.83 13.25
CA GLY A 59 24.04 -16.92 12.47
C GLY A 59 23.94 -18.23 13.22
N TRP A 60 23.60 -19.30 12.49
CA TRP A 60 23.49 -20.66 13.00
C TRP A 60 24.69 -21.52 12.62
N ILE A 61 25.09 -22.39 13.54
CA ILE A 61 26.20 -23.31 13.33
C ILE A 61 25.77 -24.50 12.48
N ARG A 62 26.46 -24.72 11.37
CA ARG A 62 26.24 -25.86 10.47
C ARG A 62 27.13 -27.05 10.76
N SER A 63 28.35 -26.82 11.19
CA SER A 63 29.29 -27.87 11.60
C SER A 63 30.33 -27.31 12.54
N VAL A 64 30.90 -28.18 13.38
CA VAL A 64 32.00 -27.87 14.28
C VAL A 64 33.03 -28.98 14.18
N ARG A 65 34.29 -28.63 13.97
CA ARG A 65 35.44 -29.54 13.94
C ARG A 65 36.45 -29.08 14.98
N ARG A 66 36.62 -29.86 16.04
CA ARG A 66 37.54 -29.55 17.15
C ARG A 66 38.90 -30.20 16.92
N GLN A 67 39.98 -29.45 17.09
CA GLN A 67 41.36 -29.95 17.09
C GLN A 67 42.05 -29.60 18.41
N LYS A 68 43.27 -30.11 18.62
CA LYS A 68 43.99 -30.01 19.90
C LYS A 68 44.12 -28.57 20.45
N ASN A 69 44.30 -27.58 19.56
CA ASN A 69 44.58 -26.18 19.93
C ASN A 69 43.63 -25.16 19.27
N VAL A 70 42.79 -25.58 18.33
CA VAL A 70 41.93 -24.69 17.53
C VAL A 70 40.67 -25.46 17.11
N SER A 71 39.55 -24.77 17.00
CA SER A 71 38.30 -25.31 16.50
C SER A 71 37.83 -24.54 15.27
N PHE A 72 37.25 -25.25 14.31
CA PHE A 72 36.69 -24.67 13.08
C PHE A 72 35.19 -24.91 13.07
N ALA A 73 34.40 -23.86 12.98
CA ALA A 73 32.96 -23.99 12.79
C ALA A 73 32.53 -23.33 11.47
N VAL A 74 31.41 -23.78 10.91
CA VAL A 74 30.78 -23.12 9.75
C VAL A 74 29.55 -22.37 10.24
N LEU A 75 29.57 -21.06 10.10
CA LEU A 75 28.48 -20.15 10.44
C LEU A 75 27.66 -19.83 9.20
N SER A 76 26.33 -19.88 9.31
CA SER A 76 25.43 -19.46 8.23
C SER A 76 24.20 -18.76 8.79
N ASP A 77 23.90 -17.58 8.25
CA ASP A 77 22.65 -16.84 8.46
C ASP A 77 21.66 -17.01 7.30
N GLY A 78 22.00 -17.84 6.30
CA GLY A 78 21.21 -18.02 5.09
C GLY A 78 21.36 -16.92 4.03
N SER A 79 22.21 -15.91 4.24
CA SER A 79 22.43 -14.81 3.27
C SER A 79 23.26 -15.20 2.05
N GLN A 80 23.99 -16.32 2.10
CA GLN A 80 24.75 -16.87 0.97
C GLN A 80 24.86 -18.40 1.03
N VAL A 81 25.26 -19.01 -0.10
CA VAL A 81 25.61 -20.44 -0.20
C VAL A 81 26.92 -20.71 0.54
N GLY A 82 27.07 -21.86 1.19
CA GLY A 82 28.32 -22.28 1.85
C GLY A 82 28.47 -21.82 3.31
N GLY A 83 27.99 -20.62 3.65
CA GLY A 83 28.30 -19.97 4.93
C GLY A 83 29.77 -19.51 4.99
N VAL A 84 30.28 -19.24 6.19
CA VAL A 84 31.68 -18.84 6.43
C VAL A 84 32.33 -19.75 7.46
N GLN A 85 33.60 -20.10 7.26
CA GLN A 85 34.39 -20.72 8.32
C GLN A 85 34.80 -19.68 9.38
N VAL A 86 34.43 -19.96 10.62
CA VAL A 86 34.92 -19.27 11.81
C VAL A 86 36.00 -20.12 12.49
N VAL A 87 37.09 -19.47 12.89
CA VAL A 87 38.26 -20.09 13.54
C VAL A 87 38.29 -19.66 15.00
N LEU A 88 38.18 -20.62 15.92
CA LEU A 88 38.07 -20.39 17.35
C LEU A 88 39.32 -20.86 18.09
N PRO A 89 39.91 -20.03 18.96
CA PRO A 89 40.85 -20.48 19.98
C PRO A 89 40.23 -21.52 20.92
N LYS A 90 41.08 -22.36 21.51
CA LYS A 90 40.67 -23.34 22.52
C LYS A 90 39.89 -22.67 23.67
N GLY A 91 38.73 -23.22 24.02
CA GLY A 91 37.90 -22.77 25.15
C GLY A 91 36.71 -21.88 24.76
N LEU A 92 36.67 -21.36 23.54
CA LEU A 92 35.51 -20.62 23.02
C LEU A 92 34.50 -21.50 22.28
N ASP A 93 34.79 -22.79 22.12
CA ASP A 93 34.02 -23.73 21.32
C ASP A 93 33.23 -24.75 22.16
N GLU A 94 33.32 -24.72 23.49
CA GLU A 94 32.77 -25.74 24.39
C GLU A 94 31.25 -25.91 24.22
N SER A 95 30.50 -24.81 24.09
CA SER A 95 29.03 -24.81 23.94
C SER A 95 28.55 -24.83 22.49
N LEU A 96 29.44 -24.93 21.48
CA LEU A 96 29.03 -24.92 20.07
C LEU A 96 28.53 -26.29 19.60
N THR A 97 27.24 -26.36 19.25
CA THR A 97 26.59 -27.53 18.66
C THR A 97 25.97 -27.20 17.31
N VAL A 98 25.68 -28.20 16.48
CA VAL A 98 24.97 -27.97 15.22
C VAL A 98 23.56 -27.45 15.50
N GLY A 99 23.16 -26.38 14.81
CA GLY A 99 21.85 -25.75 14.95
C GLY A 99 21.78 -24.61 15.97
N CYS A 100 22.81 -24.44 16.83
CA CYS A 100 22.84 -23.33 17.80
C CYS A 100 23.03 -21.99 17.06
N SER A 101 22.50 -20.91 17.64
CA SER A 101 22.72 -19.54 17.17
C SER A 101 23.72 -18.83 18.05
N ALA A 102 24.66 -18.12 17.42
CA ALA A 102 25.71 -17.40 18.12
C ALA A 102 26.12 -16.13 17.37
N THR A 103 26.65 -15.19 18.15
CA THR A 103 27.25 -13.94 17.69
C THR A 103 28.77 -14.03 17.89
N PHE A 104 29.53 -13.93 16.81
CA PHE A 104 30.99 -13.99 16.81
C PHE A 104 31.55 -12.59 16.64
N LYS A 105 32.39 -12.14 17.58
CA LYS A 105 33.21 -10.93 17.40
C LYS A 105 34.61 -11.34 17.01
N GLY A 106 35.15 -10.71 15.99
CA GLY A 106 36.44 -11.11 15.43
C GLY A 106 36.86 -10.31 14.22
N LYS A 107 37.80 -10.87 13.45
CA LYS A 107 38.40 -10.22 12.29
C LYS A 107 38.46 -11.17 11.09
N TRP A 108 38.20 -10.61 9.92
CA TRP A 108 38.46 -11.29 8.65
C TRP A 108 39.96 -11.39 8.39
N VAL A 109 40.42 -12.57 8.00
CA VAL A 109 41.80 -12.81 7.58
C VAL A 109 41.83 -13.64 6.30
N GLU A 110 42.92 -13.56 5.57
CA GLU A 110 43.16 -14.42 4.42
C GLU A 110 43.15 -15.89 4.85
N SER A 111 42.34 -16.68 4.15
CA SER A 111 42.17 -18.10 4.44
C SER A 111 43.45 -18.85 4.10
N ARG A 112 43.87 -19.76 5.00
CA ARG A 112 44.97 -20.70 4.73
C ARG A 112 44.51 -21.98 4.02
N GLY A 113 43.20 -22.20 3.95
CA GLY A 113 42.59 -23.41 3.38
C GLY A 113 42.10 -23.21 1.95
N THR A 114 42.05 -24.29 1.18
CA THR A 114 41.47 -24.32 -0.16
C THR A 114 39.93 -24.38 -0.06
N GLY A 115 39.22 -23.41 -0.66
CA GLY A 115 37.74 -23.41 -0.74
C GLY A 115 37.03 -22.14 -0.27
N GLN A 116 37.75 -21.18 0.31
CA GLN A 116 37.25 -19.84 0.61
C GLN A 116 38.43 -18.86 0.62
N ASP A 117 38.20 -17.61 0.25
CA ASP A 117 39.26 -16.61 0.19
C ASP A 117 39.56 -16.02 1.57
N LYS A 118 38.54 -15.89 2.42
CA LYS A 118 38.65 -15.34 3.77
C LYS A 118 38.07 -16.27 4.83
N GLU A 119 38.67 -16.26 6.01
CA GLU A 119 38.16 -16.92 7.22
C GLU A 119 38.02 -15.90 8.35
N PHE A 120 37.12 -16.16 9.29
CA PHE A 120 36.83 -15.24 10.39
C PHE A 120 37.48 -15.73 11.69
N LYS A 121 38.51 -15.01 12.17
CA LYS A 121 39.17 -15.32 13.44
C LYS A 121 38.40 -14.73 14.60
N VAL A 122 37.91 -15.59 15.47
CA VAL A 122 37.04 -15.24 16.60
C VAL A 122 37.88 -14.78 17.79
N GLU A 123 37.50 -13.64 18.36
CA GLU A 123 38.04 -13.08 19.60
C GLU A 123 37.09 -13.36 20.77
N SER A 124 35.78 -13.30 20.56
CA SER A 124 34.76 -13.66 21.56
C SER A 124 33.50 -14.23 20.93
N VAL A 125 32.79 -15.08 21.67
CA VAL A 125 31.51 -15.68 21.28
C VAL A 125 30.44 -15.27 22.28
N ASP A 126 29.30 -14.85 21.79
CA ASP A 126 28.07 -14.65 22.57
C ASP A 126 27.01 -15.66 22.10
N PHE A 127 26.60 -16.55 22.99
CA PHE A 127 25.70 -17.66 22.67
C PHE A 127 24.25 -17.20 22.83
N VAL A 128 23.50 -17.19 21.74
CA VAL A 128 22.14 -16.64 21.71
C VAL A 128 21.08 -17.72 21.91
N GLY A 129 21.28 -18.91 21.35
CA GLY A 129 20.31 -20.00 21.42
C GLY A 129 20.97 -21.36 21.31
N GLU A 130 20.72 -22.20 22.31
CA GLU A 130 21.25 -23.56 22.40
C GLU A 130 20.55 -24.51 21.40
N SER A 131 21.23 -25.61 21.07
CA SER A 131 20.67 -26.65 20.20
C SER A 131 21.19 -28.02 20.64
N ASP A 132 20.27 -28.97 20.84
CA ASP A 132 20.60 -30.37 21.08
C ASP A 132 20.95 -31.04 19.74
N ALA A 133 22.24 -31.29 19.50
CA ALA A 133 22.73 -31.85 18.25
C ALA A 133 22.18 -33.25 17.94
N GLU A 134 21.80 -34.03 18.97
CA GLU A 134 21.25 -35.37 18.78
C GLU A 134 19.77 -35.33 18.35
N LYS A 135 19.03 -34.32 18.81
CA LYS A 135 17.61 -34.12 18.46
C LYS A 135 17.40 -33.21 17.25
N TYR A 136 18.40 -32.44 16.84
CA TYR A 136 18.27 -31.47 15.77
C TYR A 136 18.01 -32.17 14.41
N PRO A 137 16.87 -31.90 13.73
CA PRO A 137 16.46 -32.66 12.55
C PRO A 137 17.19 -32.24 11.26
N MET A 138 18.06 -31.21 11.32
CA MET A 138 18.81 -30.71 10.16
C MET A 138 20.34 -30.88 10.28
N PRO A 139 20.86 -32.06 10.69
CA PRO A 139 22.30 -32.24 10.88
C PRO A 139 23.05 -32.12 9.55
N ASN A 140 24.33 -31.75 9.62
CA ASN A 140 25.17 -31.71 8.43
C ASN A 140 25.80 -33.08 8.15
N THR A 141 25.09 -33.89 7.36
CA THR A 141 25.51 -35.23 6.94
C THR A 141 26.17 -35.20 5.56
N LYS A 142 27.15 -36.09 5.32
CA LYS A 142 27.81 -36.21 4.00
C LYS A 142 26.84 -36.68 2.91
N GLN A 143 25.88 -37.50 3.27
CA GLN A 143 24.85 -38.04 2.37
C GLN A 143 23.67 -37.08 2.16
N GLY A 144 23.67 -35.91 2.80
CA GLY A 144 22.52 -35.00 2.80
C GLY A 144 21.36 -35.52 3.66
N ILE A 145 20.28 -34.74 3.70
CA ILE A 145 19.06 -35.08 4.43
C ILE A 145 18.02 -35.54 3.42
N PRO A 146 17.37 -36.70 3.60
CA PRO A 146 16.31 -37.14 2.69
C PRO A 146 15.16 -36.13 2.61
N LEU A 147 14.63 -35.91 1.40
CA LEU A 147 13.51 -34.99 1.16
C LEU A 147 12.29 -35.22 2.10
N PRO A 148 11.87 -36.46 2.43
CA PRO A 148 10.78 -36.67 3.39
C PRO A 148 11.05 -36.08 4.78
N VAL A 149 12.30 -36.12 5.25
CA VAL A 149 12.72 -35.53 6.53
C VAL A 149 12.70 -34.01 6.45
N MET A 150 13.14 -33.45 5.32
CA MET A 150 13.07 -32.00 5.06
C MET A 150 11.63 -31.50 5.02
N ARG A 151 10.72 -32.24 4.39
CA ARG A 151 9.29 -31.92 4.34
C ARG A 151 8.65 -32.01 5.74
N ARG A 152 8.94 -33.06 6.52
CA ARG A 152 8.44 -33.18 7.91
C ARG A 152 8.84 -32.00 8.80
N ASN A 153 10.02 -31.43 8.54
CA ASN A 153 10.58 -30.33 9.32
C ASN A 153 10.68 -29.06 8.47
N ALA A 154 9.62 -28.74 7.72
CA ALA A 154 9.70 -27.71 6.71
C ALA A 154 9.97 -26.29 7.27
N HIS A 155 9.60 -26.02 8.53
CA HIS A 155 9.95 -24.80 9.27
C HIS A 155 11.47 -24.64 9.50
N LEU A 156 12.27 -25.71 9.41
CA LEU A 156 13.74 -25.69 9.51
C LEU A 156 14.45 -25.95 8.17
N ARG A 157 13.71 -26.30 7.11
CA ARG A 157 14.27 -26.69 5.80
C ARG A 157 15.15 -25.57 5.20
N LEU A 158 14.80 -24.30 5.43
CA LEU A 158 15.56 -23.14 4.96
C LEU A 158 16.94 -22.96 5.63
N ARG A 159 17.28 -23.74 6.68
CA ARG A 159 18.64 -23.76 7.22
C ARG A 159 19.64 -24.48 6.30
N ARG A 160 19.14 -25.23 5.32
CA ARG A 160 19.93 -25.95 4.31
C ARG A 160 20.14 -25.10 3.06
N GLU A 161 21.26 -25.34 2.37
CA GLU A 161 21.71 -24.50 1.26
C GLU A 161 20.75 -24.44 0.09
N GLY A 162 20.27 -25.60 -0.38
CA GLY A 162 19.36 -25.66 -1.53
C GLY A 162 18.07 -24.90 -1.33
N PRO A 163 17.26 -25.24 -0.29
CA PRO A 163 16.03 -24.53 -0.02
C PRO A 163 16.23 -23.02 0.23
N ALA A 164 17.31 -22.62 0.91
CA ALA A 164 17.63 -21.20 1.08
C ALA A 164 17.99 -20.51 -0.24
N ALA A 165 18.80 -21.17 -1.09
CA ALA A 165 19.16 -20.68 -2.42
C ALA A 165 17.94 -20.56 -3.33
N MET A 166 17.00 -21.49 -3.24
CA MET A 166 15.73 -21.45 -3.98
C MET A 166 14.92 -20.20 -3.64
N VAL A 167 14.75 -19.89 -2.34
CA VAL A 167 14.03 -18.68 -1.92
C VAL A 167 14.74 -17.40 -2.35
N ARG A 168 16.07 -17.34 -2.27
CA ARG A 168 16.85 -16.18 -2.76
C ARG A 168 16.69 -15.99 -4.27
N VAL A 169 16.84 -17.06 -5.06
CA VAL A 169 16.64 -16.98 -6.52
C VAL A 169 15.22 -16.56 -6.86
N ARG A 170 14.20 -17.10 -6.19
CA ARG A 170 12.81 -16.68 -6.43
C ARG A 170 12.57 -15.21 -6.10
N SER A 171 13.17 -14.69 -5.03
CA SER A 171 13.13 -13.26 -4.70
C SER A 171 13.76 -12.42 -5.81
N GLU A 172 14.93 -12.83 -6.32
CA GLU A 172 15.62 -12.13 -7.41
C GLU A 172 14.87 -12.24 -8.75
N MET A 173 14.22 -13.37 -9.03
CA MET A 173 13.35 -13.54 -10.19
C MET A 173 12.16 -12.57 -10.13
N ASN A 174 11.52 -12.41 -8.96
CA ASN A 174 10.43 -11.45 -8.78
C ASN A 174 10.91 -10.02 -9.05
N TRP A 175 12.10 -9.65 -8.58
CA TRP A 175 12.70 -8.34 -8.82
C TRP A 175 12.98 -8.11 -10.30
N ALA A 176 13.65 -9.07 -10.96
CA ALA A 176 13.97 -9.00 -12.39
C ALA A 176 12.72 -8.90 -13.27
N MET A 177 11.69 -9.66 -12.95
CA MET A 177 10.39 -9.62 -13.61
C MET A 177 9.73 -8.24 -13.43
N ALA A 178 9.63 -7.74 -12.19
CA ALA A 178 9.00 -6.46 -11.92
C ALA A 178 9.73 -5.29 -12.60
N GLU A 179 11.07 -5.32 -12.59
CA GLU A 179 11.88 -4.31 -13.29
C GLU A 179 11.68 -4.35 -14.80
N HIS A 180 11.58 -5.55 -15.40
CA HIS A 180 11.27 -5.71 -16.81
C HIS A 180 9.91 -5.10 -17.17
N PHE A 181 8.84 -5.51 -16.49
CA PHE A 181 7.49 -5.00 -16.76
C PHE A 181 7.38 -3.49 -16.53
N ARG A 182 8.03 -2.96 -15.49
CA ARG A 182 8.09 -1.51 -15.23
C ARG A 182 8.76 -0.76 -16.38
N ARG A 183 9.85 -1.28 -16.92
CA ARG A 183 10.55 -0.68 -18.08
C ARG A 183 9.69 -0.69 -19.34
N GLU A 184 8.90 -1.74 -19.54
CA GLU A 184 7.98 -1.86 -20.69
C GLU A 184 6.64 -1.14 -20.46
N GLY A 185 6.50 -0.38 -19.37
CA GLY A 185 5.33 0.47 -19.09
C GLY A 185 4.10 -0.29 -18.61
N PHE A 186 4.25 -1.50 -18.08
CA PHE A 186 3.15 -2.24 -17.47
C PHE A 186 2.89 -1.78 -16.05
N VAL A 187 1.61 -1.76 -15.68
CA VAL A 187 1.18 -1.53 -14.29
C VAL A 187 0.96 -2.87 -13.60
N ARG A 188 1.58 -3.07 -12.44
CA ARG A 188 1.28 -4.23 -11.60
C ARG A 188 -0.08 -4.04 -10.94
N VAL A 189 -0.94 -5.05 -11.02
CA VAL A 189 -2.25 -5.06 -10.37
C VAL A 189 -2.43 -6.35 -9.57
N ASP A 190 -3.07 -6.27 -8.40
CA ASP A 190 -3.41 -7.45 -7.61
C ASP A 190 -4.87 -7.84 -7.90
N MET A 191 -5.11 -9.11 -8.28
CA MET A 191 -6.41 -9.58 -8.76
C MET A 191 -7.17 -10.40 -7.71
N PRO A 192 -8.53 -10.44 -7.75
CA PRO A 192 -9.32 -11.25 -6.84
C PRO A 192 -8.99 -12.75 -6.94
N VAL A 193 -8.79 -13.39 -5.79
CA VAL A 193 -8.62 -14.86 -5.70
C VAL A 193 -9.96 -15.58 -5.74
N ILE A 194 -11.04 -14.96 -5.25
CA ILE A 194 -12.39 -15.52 -5.29
C ILE A 194 -13.15 -14.87 -6.45
N THR A 195 -13.66 -15.69 -7.38
CA THR A 195 -14.36 -15.22 -8.59
C THR A 195 -15.71 -15.94 -8.74
N SER A 196 -16.61 -15.38 -9.55
CA SER A 196 -17.83 -16.04 -10.01
C SER A 196 -17.72 -16.57 -11.45
N SER A 197 -16.54 -16.45 -12.07
CA SER A 197 -16.31 -16.76 -13.49
C SER A 197 -15.26 -17.85 -13.61
N ASP A 198 -15.58 -18.92 -14.31
CA ASP A 198 -14.63 -19.95 -14.69
C ASP A 198 -13.90 -19.52 -15.98
N CYS A 199 -12.66 -19.06 -15.82
CA CYS A 199 -11.80 -18.60 -16.91
C CYS A 199 -11.41 -19.72 -17.89
N GLU A 200 -11.56 -21.00 -17.54
CA GLU A 200 -11.18 -22.11 -18.44
C GLU A 200 -12.41 -22.88 -18.98
N GLY A 201 -13.60 -22.62 -18.43
CA GLY A 201 -14.90 -23.07 -18.94
C GLY A 201 -15.17 -24.58 -18.86
N ALA A 202 -14.28 -25.35 -18.24
CA ALA A 202 -14.37 -26.81 -18.11
C ALA A 202 -13.43 -27.40 -17.02
N GLY A 203 -12.84 -26.56 -16.16
CA GLY A 203 -11.82 -27.00 -15.20
C GLY A 203 -12.38 -27.60 -13.91
N GLU A 204 -11.62 -28.50 -13.27
CA GLU A 204 -11.88 -28.85 -11.87
C GLU A 204 -11.56 -27.62 -11.00
N VAL A 205 -12.59 -26.86 -10.61
CA VAL A 205 -12.49 -25.64 -9.78
C VAL A 205 -12.80 -25.91 -8.32
N PHE A 206 -12.11 -25.25 -7.40
CA PHE A 206 -12.49 -25.27 -5.98
C PHE A 206 -13.69 -24.36 -5.75
N ARG A 207 -14.82 -24.93 -5.32
CA ARG A 207 -16.03 -24.18 -4.98
C ARG A 207 -15.99 -23.69 -3.53
N VAL A 208 -16.32 -22.42 -3.33
CA VAL A 208 -16.54 -21.83 -2.01
C VAL A 208 -17.97 -22.14 -1.56
N VAL A 209 -18.11 -22.75 -0.39
CA VAL A 209 -19.41 -23.13 0.20
C VAL A 209 -19.54 -22.57 1.61
N GLU A 210 -20.74 -22.13 1.99
CA GLU A 210 -21.04 -21.75 3.37
C GLU A 210 -21.22 -23.01 4.22
N SER A 211 -20.52 -23.09 5.36
CA SER A 211 -20.67 -24.20 6.29
C SER A 211 -21.96 -24.04 7.09
N ASN A 212 -23.08 -24.58 6.60
CA ASN A 212 -24.29 -24.70 7.41
C ASN A 212 -24.18 -25.93 8.33
N PRO A 213 -24.26 -25.79 9.68
CA PRO A 213 -24.10 -26.92 10.61
C PRO A 213 -25.22 -27.98 10.51
N SER A 214 -26.28 -27.72 9.73
CA SER A 214 -27.42 -28.62 9.51
C SER A 214 -27.45 -29.28 8.13
N SER A 215 -26.47 -29.04 7.25
CA SER A 215 -26.39 -29.69 5.94
C SER A 215 -25.46 -30.91 6.01
N PRO A 216 -25.90 -32.11 5.58
CA PRO A 216 -25.01 -33.26 5.51
C PRO A 216 -23.84 -32.93 4.56
N ALA A 217 -22.63 -33.32 4.95
CA ALA A 217 -21.42 -33.12 4.16
C ALA A 217 -21.63 -33.60 2.71
N PRO A 218 -21.13 -32.89 1.69
CA PRO A 218 -21.31 -33.30 0.31
C PRO A 218 -20.64 -34.66 0.11
N ALA A 219 -21.46 -35.65 -0.28
CA ALA A 219 -21.00 -37.00 -0.57
C ALA A 219 -20.00 -36.96 -1.74
N SER A 220 -18.88 -37.66 -1.57
CA SER A 220 -17.96 -37.98 -2.65
C SER A 220 -18.69 -38.65 -3.81
N THR A 221 -18.46 -38.13 -5.02
CA THR A 221 -18.77 -38.70 -6.33
C THR A 221 -19.06 -40.22 -6.35
N ALA A 222 -20.34 -40.60 -6.49
CA ALA A 222 -20.76 -41.86 -7.12
C ALA A 222 -22.28 -41.89 -7.43
N SER A 223 -22.58 -42.13 -8.71
CA SER A 223 -23.83 -42.64 -9.31
C SER A 223 -25.14 -41.84 -9.20
N ALA A 224 -25.71 -41.58 -10.37
CA ALA A 224 -27.03 -41.03 -10.61
C ALA A 224 -28.17 -41.89 -10.03
N SER A 225 -29.15 -41.24 -9.39
CA SER A 225 -30.53 -41.73 -9.32
C SER A 225 -31.51 -40.56 -9.31
N SER A 226 -32.65 -40.77 -9.95
CA SER A 226 -33.64 -39.78 -10.40
C SER A 226 -34.29 -38.95 -9.28
N PRO A 227 -34.69 -37.69 -9.54
CA PRO A 227 -35.33 -36.85 -8.54
C PRO A 227 -36.82 -37.24 -8.31
N PRO A 228 -37.36 -37.06 -7.08
CA PRO A 228 -38.78 -37.25 -6.79
C PRO A 228 -39.64 -36.07 -7.30
N PRO A 229 -40.97 -36.25 -7.42
CA PRO A 229 -41.86 -35.26 -8.05
C PRO A 229 -42.04 -33.99 -7.20
N PRO A 230 -42.34 -32.83 -7.84
CA PRO A 230 -42.36 -31.54 -7.17
C PRO A 230 -43.67 -31.31 -6.39
N GLU A 231 -43.55 -30.93 -5.12
CA GLU A 231 -44.63 -30.29 -4.37
C GLU A 231 -44.68 -28.77 -4.68
N PRO A 232 -45.87 -28.16 -4.74
CA PRO A 232 -46.03 -26.76 -5.07
C PRO A 232 -45.64 -25.88 -3.89
N SER A 233 -44.44 -25.30 -3.93
CA SER A 233 -43.99 -24.27 -2.99
C SER A 233 -43.58 -23.00 -3.75
N THR A 234 -43.93 -21.87 -3.15
CA THR A 234 -43.64 -20.48 -3.55
C THR A 234 -42.25 -20.29 -4.18
N PRO A 235 -42.09 -19.39 -5.17
CA PRO A 235 -40.82 -19.20 -5.84
C PRO A 235 -39.75 -18.78 -4.81
N ALA A 236 -38.82 -19.68 -4.55
CA ALA A 236 -37.63 -19.37 -3.77
C ALA A 236 -36.82 -18.31 -4.53
N PRO A 237 -36.16 -17.36 -3.82
CA PRO A 237 -35.20 -16.48 -4.45
C PRO A 237 -34.14 -17.31 -5.19
N PRO A 238 -33.64 -16.85 -6.35
CA PRO A 238 -32.64 -17.59 -7.11
C PRO A 238 -31.44 -17.91 -6.20
N PRO A 239 -30.87 -19.12 -6.30
CA PRO A 239 -29.72 -19.48 -5.50
C PRO A 239 -28.58 -18.48 -5.76
N PRO A 240 -27.81 -18.09 -4.73
CA PRO A 240 -26.68 -17.19 -4.92
C PRO A 240 -25.69 -17.78 -5.94
N PRO A 241 -25.07 -16.94 -6.78
CA PRO A 241 -24.12 -17.42 -7.78
C PRO A 241 -22.97 -18.17 -7.11
N SER A 242 -22.57 -19.29 -7.71
CA SER A 242 -21.45 -20.08 -7.21
C SER A 242 -20.16 -19.26 -7.25
N ARG A 243 -19.36 -19.37 -6.19
CA ARG A 243 -18.06 -18.72 -6.09
C ARG A 243 -16.95 -19.77 -6.11
N TYR A 244 -15.83 -19.44 -6.73
CA TYR A 244 -14.72 -20.34 -6.96
C TYR A 244 -13.40 -19.68 -6.58
N LEU A 245 -12.39 -20.48 -6.25
CA LEU A 245 -11.01 -20.01 -6.28
C LEU A 245 -10.55 -19.92 -7.74
N THR A 246 -9.87 -18.83 -8.08
CA THR A 246 -9.48 -18.53 -9.45
C THR A 246 -8.50 -19.55 -10.02
N VAL A 247 -8.76 -20.05 -11.23
CA VAL A 247 -7.81 -20.86 -12.02
C VAL A 247 -6.85 -19.98 -12.84
N SER A 248 -7.28 -18.76 -13.14
CA SER A 248 -6.58 -17.74 -13.92
C SER A 248 -7.27 -16.38 -13.69
N THR A 249 -6.49 -15.31 -13.56
CA THR A 249 -7.01 -13.95 -13.37
C THR A 249 -7.19 -13.19 -14.69
N GLN A 250 -6.92 -13.85 -15.82
CA GLN A 250 -6.86 -13.24 -17.15
C GLN A 250 -8.11 -12.45 -17.55
N LEU A 251 -9.33 -12.98 -17.33
CA LEU A 251 -10.57 -12.24 -17.63
C LEU A 251 -10.69 -10.94 -16.81
N HIS A 252 -10.21 -10.93 -15.56
CA HIS A 252 -10.21 -9.73 -14.71
C HIS A 252 -9.12 -8.75 -15.15
N LEU A 253 -7.99 -9.28 -15.61
CA LEU A 253 -6.91 -8.47 -16.16
C LEU A 253 -7.36 -7.77 -17.46
N GLU A 254 -8.21 -8.39 -18.28
CA GLU A 254 -8.86 -7.74 -19.44
C GLU A 254 -9.68 -6.51 -19.03
N ALA A 255 -10.43 -6.60 -17.92
CA ALA A 255 -11.20 -5.47 -17.39
C ALA A 255 -10.29 -4.30 -16.99
N ILE A 256 -9.15 -4.58 -16.37
CA ILE A 256 -8.13 -3.56 -16.10
C ILE A 256 -7.57 -2.98 -17.39
N THR A 257 -7.25 -3.82 -18.38
CA THR A 257 -6.67 -3.33 -19.64
C THR A 257 -7.60 -2.52 -20.52
N SER A 258 -8.90 -2.58 -20.24
CA SER A 258 -9.89 -1.67 -20.83
C SER A 258 -9.68 -0.21 -20.38
N SER A 259 -8.87 0.03 -19.33
CA SER A 259 -8.51 1.37 -18.83
C SER A 259 -6.99 1.62 -18.77
N LEU A 260 -6.19 0.58 -18.50
CA LEU A 260 -4.72 0.65 -18.40
C LEU A 260 -4.09 -0.21 -19.52
N PRO A 261 -3.52 0.39 -20.59
CA PRO A 261 -3.17 -0.36 -21.79
C PRO A 261 -2.22 -1.56 -21.63
N ARG A 262 -1.49 -1.64 -20.51
CA ARG A 262 -0.56 -2.72 -20.20
C ARG A 262 -0.65 -3.02 -18.70
N ALA A 263 -1.10 -4.22 -18.35
CA ALA A 263 -1.24 -4.64 -16.96
C ALA A 263 -0.67 -6.04 -16.76
N TYR A 264 -0.11 -6.30 -15.59
CA TYR A 264 0.36 -7.64 -15.23
C TYR A 264 0.10 -7.93 -13.75
N THR A 265 0.04 -9.22 -13.42
CA THR A 265 -0.09 -9.72 -12.05
C THR A 265 0.75 -10.98 -11.87
N LEU A 266 1.23 -11.18 -10.64
CA LEU A 266 1.81 -12.44 -10.19
C LEU A 266 0.97 -12.85 -8.98
N ALA A 267 0.05 -13.80 -9.17
CA ALA A 267 -0.99 -14.13 -8.19
C ALA A 267 -1.15 -15.66 -8.01
N PRO A 268 -1.62 -16.12 -6.83
CA PRO A 268 -1.95 -17.52 -6.62
C PRO A 268 -3.20 -17.91 -7.41
N CYS A 269 -3.12 -19.06 -8.09
CA CYS A 269 -4.19 -19.72 -8.83
C CYS A 269 -4.37 -21.15 -8.29
N PHE A 270 -5.57 -21.69 -8.46
CA PHE A 270 -6.00 -22.92 -7.82
C PHE A 270 -6.66 -23.88 -8.80
N ARG A 271 -6.25 -25.15 -8.80
CA ARG A 271 -6.86 -26.21 -9.61
C ARG A 271 -7.23 -27.37 -8.70
N ALA A 272 -8.47 -27.84 -8.80
CA ALA A 272 -8.98 -28.94 -7.98
C ALA A 272 -8.58 -30.33 -8.51
N GLU A 273 -7.61 -30.39 -9.44
CA GLU A 273 -7.03 -31.61 -9.97
C GLU A 273 -6.19 -32.37 -8.94
N LYS A 274 -5.98 -33.67 -9.20
CA LYS A 274 -5.13 -34.53 -8.37
C LYS A 274 -3.67 -34.09 -8.46
N SER A 275 -3.17 -33.37 -7.45
CA SER A 275 -1.82 -32.79 -7.45
C SER A 275 -0.70 -33.69 -6.95
N ASP A 276 -0.88 -35.01 -6.81
CA ASP A 276 0.11 -35.97 -6.25
C ASP A 276 1.35 -36.23 -7.12
N THR A 277 1.64 -35.36 -8.08
CA THR A 277 2.74 -35.52 -9.04
C THR A 277 3.83 -34.47 -8.82
N ALA A 278 4.98 -34.65 -9.47
CA ALA A 278 6.09 -33.69 -9.46
C ALA A 278 5.84 -32.47 -10.37
N ARG A 279 4.70 -32.40 -11.07
CA ARG A 279 4.40 -31.42 -12.13
C ARG A 279 3.17 -30.56 -11.88
N HIS A 280 2.27 -30.98 -10.99
CA HIS A 280 0.99 -30.31 -10.72
C HIS A 280 0.91 -29.89 -9.26
N LEU A 281 0.31 -28.72 -9.02
CA LEU A 281 0.04 -28.16 -7.70
C LEU A 281 -1.42 -27.71 -7.66
N GLN A 282 -2.07 -27.91 -6.51
CA GLN A 282 -3.41 -27.38 -6.25
C GLN A 282 -3.41 -25.87 -6.04
N GLU A 283 -2.29 -25.31 -5.55
CA GLU A 283 -2.02 -23.89 -5.41
C GLU A 283 -0.68 -23.61 -6.09
N PHE A 284 -0.67 -22.74 -7.09
CA PHE A 284 0.53 -22.33 -7.82
C PHE A 284 0.46 -20.84 -8.14
N TRP A 285 1.60 -20.23 -8.45
CA TRP A 285 1.65 -18.83 -8.82
C TRP A 285 1.65 -18.71 -10.34
N MET A 286 0.77 -17.87 -10.86
CA MET A 286 0.70 -17.55 -12.27
C MET A 286 1.14 -16.12 -12.48
N LEU A 287 2.09 -15.93 -13.41
CA LEU A 287 2.38 -14.62 -13.98
C LEU A 287 1.46 -14.42 -15.16
N GLU A 288 0.59 -13.42 -15.10
CA GLU A 288 -0.33 -13.08 -16.18
C GLU A 288 -0.12 -11.63 -16.61
N ALA A 289 -0.10 -11.39 -17.91
CA ALA A 289 0.10 -10.06 -18.48
C ALA A 289 -0.80 -9.87 -19.70
N GLU A 290 -1.34 -8.67 -19.81
CA GLU A 290 -2.37 -8.32 -20.78
C GLU A 290 -2.07 -6.95 -21.41
N VAL A 291 -2.25 -6.85 -22.73
CA VAL A 291 -1.87 -5.71 -23.55
C VAL A 291 -3.02 -5.31 -24.47
N ALA A 292 -3.42 -4.04 -24.39
CA ALA A 292 -4.41 -3.41 -25.27
C ALA A 292 -3.76 -2.67 -26.44
N PHE A 293 -4.58 -2.30 -27.43
CA PHE A 293 -4.17 -1.59 -28.65
C PHE A 293 -3.11 -2.34 -29.47
N LEU A 294 -3.23 -3.66 -29.55
CA LEU A 294 -2.42 -4.50 -30.45
C LEU A 294 -2.75 -4.21 -31.93
N ASP A 295 -1.82 -4.57 -32.81
CA ASP A 295 -1.94 -4.32 -34.25
C ASP A 295 -3.20 -4.97 -34.87
N ALA A 296 -3.62 -4.44 -36.03
CA ALA A 296 -4.85 -4.86 -36.68
C ALA A 296 -4.78 -6.21 -37.40
N ASP A 297 -3.59 -6.74 -37.68
CA ASP A 297 -3.46 -7.95 -38.49
C ASP A 297 -2.86 -9.11 -37.69
N THR A 298 -3.52 -10.27 -37.76
CA THR A 298 -2.88 -11.56 -37.45
C THR A 298 -2.01 -11.95 -38.66
N PRO A 299 -0.74 -12.36 -38.47
CA PRO A 299 -0.15 -12.83 -37.20
C PRO A 299 0.53 -11.74 -36.35
N THR A 300 0.69 -10.51 -36.84
CA THR A 300 1.48 -9.45 -36.17
C THR A 300 1.02 -9.14 -34.73
N ALA A 301 -0.28 -9.11 -34.46
CA ALA A 301 -0.78 -8.89 -33.10
C ALA A 301 -0.39 -10.02 -32.13
N LEU A 302 -0.52 -11.28 -32.56
CA LEU A 302 -0.09 -12.44 -31.76
C LEU A 302 1.43 -12.41 -31.57
N ASP A 303 2.12 -11.92 -32.60
CA ASP A 303 3.56 -11.79 -32.66
C ASP A 303 4.11 -10.82 -31.59
N GLN A 304 3.38 -9.73 -31.33
CA GLN A 304 3.64 -8.77 -30.24
C GLN A 304 3.49 -9.43 -28.87
N VAL A 305 2.40 -10.16 -28.61
CA VAL A 305 2.18 -10.84 -27.31
C VAL A 305 3.26 -11.89 -27.02
N MET A 306 3.61 -12.72 -28.02
CA MET A 306 4.71 -13.68 -27.90
C MET A 306 6.05 -13.00 -27.58
N SER A 307 6.28 -11.80 -28.11
CA SER A 307 7.53 -11.06 -27.86
C SER A 307 7.62 -10.58 -26.40
N VAL A 308 6.50 -10.13 -25.79
CA VAL A 308 6.46 -9.80 -24.35
C VAL A 308 6.77 -11.03 -23.50
N ALA A 309 6.18 -12.19 -23.81
CA ALA A 309 6.44 -13.42 -23.07
C ALA A 309 7.91 -13.88 -23.20
N GLU A 310 8.45 -13.83 -24.42
CA GLU A 310 9.85 -14.16 -24.73
C GLU A 310 10.83 -13.25 -23.98
N GLU A 311 10.62 -11.94 -24.01
CA GLU A 311 11.47 -10.96 -23.34
C GLU A 311 11.40 -11.08 -21.82
N THR A 312 10.23 -11.41 -21.28
CA THR A 312 10.06 -11.70 -19.84
C THR A 312 10.92 -12.89 -19.43
N VAL A 313 10.87 -14.01 -20.17
CA VAL A 313 11.68 -15.19 -19.90
C VAL A 313 13.17 -14.86 -20.00
N ARG A 314 13.60 -14.13 -21.03
CA ARG A 314 15.00 -13.71 -21.19
C ARG A 314 15.48 -12.80 -20.06
N ALA A 315 14.68 -11.84 -19.66
CA ALA A 315 15.03 -10.89 -18.60
C ALA A 315 15.27 -11.63 -17.27
N VAL A 316 14.35 -12.51 -16.89
CA VAL A 316 14.47 -13.30 -15.66
C VAL A 316 15.62 -14.31 -15.75
N ALA A 317 15.75 -15.02 -16.87
CA ALA A 317 16.85 -15.99 -17.07
C ALA A 317 18.23 -15.32 -17.06
N GLY A 318 18.36 -14.15 -17.68
CA GLY A 318 19.59 -13.37 -17.73
C GLY A 318 20.02 -12.90 -16.35
N HIS A 319 19.05 -12.43 -15.55
CA HIS A 319 19.29 -12.04 -14.15
C HIS A 319 19.75 -13.23 -13.31
N VAL A 320 19.03 -14.36 -13.36
CA VAL A 320 19.40 -15.57 -12.60
C VAL A 320 20.79 -16.08 -13.01
N ARG A 321 21.13 -16.09 -14.31
CA ARG A 321 22.47 -16.52 -14.77
C ARG A 321 23.60 -15.69 -14.18
N ALA A 322 23.36 -14.39 -13.95
CA ALA A 322 24.35 -13.46 -13.41
C ALA A 322 24.51 -13.56 -11.87
N MET A 323 23.63 -14.28 -11.18
CA MET A 323 23.70 -14.43 -9.73
C MET A 323 24.88 -15.32 -9.29
N PRO A 324 25.63 -14.95 -8.24
CA PRO A 324 26.63 -15.83 -7.64
C PRO A 324 26.05 -17.18 -7.19
N GLU A 325 24.81 -17.21 -6.70
CA GLU A 325 24.08 -18.42 -6.33
C GLU A 325 23.97 -19.43 -7.46
N PHE A 326 23.80 -18.97 -8.70
CA PHE A 326 23.68 -19.83 -9.85
C PHE A 326 24.96 -20.66 -10.03
N GLU A 327 26.12 -20.01 -10.02
CA GLU A 327 27.41 -20.69 -10.15
C GLU A 327 27.81 -21.47 -8.89
N ARG A 328 27.49 -20.94 -7.71
CA ARG A 328 27.89 -21.53 -6.43
C ARG A 328 27.05 -22.75 -6.05
N TYR A 329 25.79 -22.82 -6.49
CA TYR A 329 24.86 -23.89 -6.16
C TYR A 329 24.27 -24.54 -7.40
N PHE A 330 23.41 -23.87 -8.15
CA PHE A 330 22.56 -24.52 -9.15
C PHE A 330 23.34 -25.18 -10.29
N ALA A 331 24.28 -24.47 -10.92
CA ALA A 331 25.10 -25.01 -12.01
C ALA A 331 25.97 -26.20 -11.59
N LYS A 332 26.34 -26.30 -10.30
CA LYS A 332 27.12 -27.44 -9.76
C LYS A 332 26.27 -28.66 -9.45
N HIS A 333 25.01 -28.46 -9.10
CA HIS A 333 24.11 -29.54 -8.64
C HIS A 333 23.14 -30.00 -9.73
N SER A 334 23.02 -29.26 -10.83
CA SER A 334 22.10 -29.55 -11.93
C SER A 334 22.84 -29.70 -13.26
N THR A 335 23.01 -30.95 -13.71
CA THR A 335 23.66 -31.27 -14.99
C THR A 335 22.86 -30.69 -16.17
N GLY A 336 23.54 -30.04 -17.12
CA GLY A 336 22.91 -29.49 -18.33
C GLY A 336 22.18 -28.15 -18.14
N LEU A 337 22.21 -27.58 -16.93
CA LEU A 337 21.53 -26.33 -16.63
C LEU A 337 22.13 -25.14 -17.40
N GLU A 338 23.46 -25.11 -17.57
CA GLU A 338 24.16 -24.05 -18.29
C GLU A 338 23.75 -24.01 -19.77
N GLU A 339 23.68 -25.17 -20.42
CA GLU A 339 23.23 -25.33 -21.80
C GLU A 339 21.76 -24.90 -21.95
N ARG A 340 20.92 -25.25 -20.98
CA ARG A 340 19.52 -24.83 -20.94
C ARG A 340 19.38 -23.31 -20.87
N LEU A 341 20.11 -22.64 -19.97
CA LEU A 341 20.05 -21.17 -19.90
C LEU A 341 20.59 -20.51 -21.16
N LYS A 342 21.65 -21.05 -21.77
CA LYS A 342 22.14 -20.58 -23.08
C LYS A 342 21.08 -20.70 -24.16
N ALA A 343 20.28 -21.77 -24.16
CA ALA A 343 19.17 -21.94 -25.11
C ALA A 343 18.04 -20.92 -24.88
N LEU A 344 17.79 -20.50 -23.62
CA LEU A 344 16.83 -19.42 -23.31
C LEU A 344 17.36 -18.04 -23.71
N LEU A 345 18.68 -17.82 -23.62
CA LEU A 345 19.33 -16.53 -23.84
C LEU A 345 19.89 -16.35 -25.27
N VAL A 346 19.43 -17.16 -26.23
CA VAL A 346 19.80 -17.01 -27.64
C VAL A 346 19.46 -15.60 -28.14
N SER A 347 20.32 -15.01 -28.96
CA SER A 347 20.08 -13.66 -29.48
C SER A 347 18.93 -13.62 -30.48
N GLU A 348 18.82 -14.68 -31.28
CA GLU A 348 17.79 -14.88 -32.28
C GLU A 348 16.44 -15.07 -31.61
N ARG A 349 15.39 -14.59 -32.27
CA ARG A 349 14.01 -14.82 -31.84
C ARG A 349 13.71 -16.30 -31.63
N TYR A 350 12.88 -16.61 -30.63
CA TYR A 350 12.35 -17.96 -30.46
C TYR A 350 11.58 -18.40 -31.71
N MET A 351 11.72 -19.68 -32.05
CA MET A 351 11.11 -20.23 -33.26
C MET A 351 9.58 -20.17 -33.14
N ARG A 352 8.88 -20.01 -34.26
CA ARG A 352 7.41 -19.95 -34.33
C ARG A 352 6.94 -20.99 -35.33
N MET A 353 6.04 -21.87 -34.92
CA MET A 353 5.53 -22.97 -35.72
C MET A 353 4.04 -23.13 -35.49
N SER A 354 3.23 -23.18 -36.54
CA SER A 354 1.81 -23.51 -36.38
C SER A 354 1.63 -24.94 -35.85
N TYR A 355 0.58 -25.17 -35.07
CA TYR A 355 0.15 -26.48 -34.59
C TYR A 355 0.01 -27.49 -35.73
N THR A 356 -0.56 -27.07 -36.86
CA THR A 356 -0.69 -27.94 -38.05
C THR A 356 0.67 -28.47 -38.49
N ARG A 357 1.67 -27.60 -38.62
CA ARG A 357 3.04 -28.02 -38.96
C ARG A 357 3.69 -28.86 -37.87
N ALA A 358 3.43 -28.55 -36.60
CA ALA A 358 3.94 -29.34 -35.48
C ALA A 358 3.42 -30.78 -35.53
N VAL A 359 2.12 -30.98 -35.77
CA VAL A 359 1.51 -32.30 -35.93
C VAL A 359 2.06 -33.04 -37.15
N GLU A 360 2.22 -32.36 -38.30
CA GLU A 360 2.83 -32.97 -39.49
C GLU A 360 4.25 -33.50 -39.21
N LEU A 361 5.09 -32.71 -38.54
CA LEU A 361 6.45 -33.13 -38.16
C LEU A 361 6.46 -34.32 -37.19
N LEU A 362 5.53 -34.33 -36.23
CA LEU A 362 5.37 -35.43 -35.30
C LEU A 362 4.89 -36.71 -36.03
N GLN A 363 3.97 -36.58 -36.99
CA GLN A 363 3.49 -37.69 -37.82
C GLN A 363 4.59 -38.22 -38.75
N GLU A 364 5.36 -37.33 -39.38
CA GLU A 364 6.55 -37.68 -40.18
C GLU A 364 7.54 -38.49 -39.33
N HIS A 365 7.79 -38.06 -38.08
CA HIS A 365 8.69 -38.76 -37.16
C HIS A 365 8.13 -40.11 -36.70
N ALA A 366 6.84 -40.18 -36.35
CA ALA A 366 6.15 -41.40 -35.94
C ALA A 366 6.07 -42.43 -37.07
N ALA A 367 5.91 -41.98 -38.32
CA ALA A 367 5.95 -42.85 -39.49
C ALA A 367 7.36 -43.44 -39.73
N ALA A 368 8.41 -42.64 -39.48
CA ALA A 368 9.79 -43.11 -39.56
C ALA A 368 10.21 -43.98 -38.35
N ASN A 369 9.55 -43.83 -37.20
CA ASN A 369 9.85 -44.49 -35.94
C ASN A 369 8.53 -44.91 -35.26
N PRO A 370 8.00 -46.12 -35.56
CA PRO A 370 6.67 -46.54 -35.11
C PRO A 370 6.46 -46.54 -33.58
N ASP A 371 7.53 -46.68 -32.80
CA ASP A 371 7.50 -46.69 -31.33
C ASP A 371 7.91 -45.33 -30.71
N ALA A 372 7.98 -44.25 -31.49
CA ALA A 372 8.45 -42.95 -31.00
C ALA A 372 7.51 -42.28 -29.98
N PHE A 373 6.20 -42.54 -30.06
CA PHE A 373 5.19 -41.91 -29.23
C PHE A 373 4.16 -42.93 -28.75
N VAL A 374 3.77 -42.83 -27.48
CA VAL A 374 2.68 -43.64 -26.91
C VAL A 374 1.32 -43.14 -27.42
N PHE A 375 1.18 -41.83 -27.56
CA PHE A 375 -0.01 -41.17 -28.09
C PHE A 375 0.24 -40.73 -29.53
N HIS A 376 -0.58 -41.21 -30.46
CA HIS A 376 -0.40 -40.85 -31.86
C HIS A 376 -0.77 -39.38 -32.12
N PRO A 377 0.16 -38.58 -32.70
CA PRO A 377 -0.11 -37.17 -33.01
C PRO A 377 -1.20 -37.07 -34.08
N THR A 378 -2.35 -36.52 -33.71
CA THR A 378 -3.53 -36.40 -34.59
C THR A 378 -3.99 -34.96 -34.61
N TRP A 379 -4.21 -34.42 -35.82
CA TRP A 379 -4.72 -33.07 -35.97
C TRP A 379 -6.12 -32.96 -35.37
N GLY A 380 -6.34 -31.97 -34.50
CA GLY A 380 -7.58 -31.82 -33.72
C GLY A 380 -7.47 -32.29 -32.27
N SER A 381 -6.39 -33.01 -31.91
CA SER A 381 -6.10 -33.43 -30.54
C SER A 381 -5.02 -32.55 -29.90
N GLY A 382 -5.11 -32.33 -28.58
CA GLY A 382 -4.07 -31.62 -27.84
C GLY A 382 -2.72 -32.35 -27.89
N LEU A 383 -1.62 -31.59 -27.94
CA LEU A 383 -0.28 -32.15 -27.85
C LEU A 383 -0.07 -32.76 -26.45
N GLN A 384 0.59 -33.92 -26.41
CA GLN A 384 0.98 -34.54 -25.15
C GLN A 384 2.40 -34.13 -24.78
N THR A 385 2.79 -34.27 -23.51
CA THR A 385 4.13 -33.88 -23.05
C THR A 385 5.26 -34.54 -23.85
N GLU A 386 5.08 -35.77 -24.35
CA GLU A 386 6.08 -36.44 -25.21
C GLU A 386 6.26 -35.72 -26.56
N HIS A 387 5.18 -35.18 -27.13
CA HIS A 387 5.19 -34.42 -28.37
C HIS A 387 5.86 -33.07 -28.17
N GLU A 388 5.44 -32.34 -27.12
CA GLU A 388 6.01 -31.03 -26.77
C GLU A 388 7.51 -31.11 -26.53
N ARG A 389 7.93 -32.12 -25.75
CA ARG A 389 9.35 -32.34 -25.46
C ARG A 389 10.13 -32.73 -26.70
N TRP A 390 9.61 -33.61 -27.55
CA TRP A 390 10.30 -33.95 -28.80
C TRP A 390 10.48 -32.72 -29.71
N LEU A 391 9.45 -31.89 -29.84
CA LEU A 391 9.53 -30.65 -30.64
C LEU A 391 10.61 -29.71 -30.09
N ALA A 392 10.61 -29.43 -28.78
CA ALA A 392 11.54 -28.46 -28.19
C ALA A 392 12.96 -29.02 -27.98
N GLU A 393 13.10 -30.28 -27.54
CA GLU A 393 14.40 -30.89 -27.16
C GLU A 393 15.13 -31.54 -28.35
N GLU A 394 14.42 -32.27 -29.20
CA GLU A 394 15.03 -33.09 -30.24
C GLU A 394 15.01 -32.40 -31.61
N HIS A 395 13.87 -31.83 -31.99
CA HIS A 395 13.70 -31.19 -33.30
C HIS A 395 14.29 -29.77 -33.35
N VAL A 396 13.80 -28.87 -32.48
CA VAL A 396 14.16 -27.44 -32.50
C VAL A 396 15.38 -27.13 -31.63
N LYS A 397 15.59 -27.89 -30.55
CA LYS A 397 16.71 -27.78 -29.59
C LYS A 397 16.82 -26.42 -28.89
N ARG A 398 15.75 -25.63 -28.89
CA ARG A 398 15.63 -24.29 -28.30
C ARG A 398 14.15 -23.98 -28.04
N PRO A 399 13.81 -22.89 -27.32
CA PRO A 399 12.44 -22.49 -27.11
C PRO A 399 11.67 -22.29 -28.43
N LEU A 400 10.41 -22.73 -28.42
CA LEU A 400 9.52 -22.76 -29.57
C LEU A 400 8.13 -22.28 -29.16
N PHE A 401 7.57 -21.33 -29.88
CA PHE A 401 6.14 -21.05 -29.85
C PHE A 401 5.42 -21.95 -30.84
N VAL A 402 4.45 -22.73 -30.34
CA VAL A 402 3.49 -23.43 -31.19
C VAL A 402 2.22 -22.59 -31.26
N THR A 403 1.82 -22.15 -32.46
CA THR A 403 0.70 -21.21 -32.67
C THR A 403 -0.52 -21.89 -33.31
N ASP A 404 -1.67 -21.23 -33.32
CA ASP A 404 -2.81 -21.59 -34.18
C ASP A 404 -3.42 -22.97 -33.87
N TYR A 405 -3.73 -23.21 -32.60
CA TYR A 405 -4.40 -24.46 -32.19
C TYR A 405 -5.85 -24.54 -32.69
N PRO A 406 -6.40 -25.75 -32.88
CA PRO A 406 -7.80 -25.96 -33.24
C PRO A 406 -8.78 -25.28 -32.27
N ILE A 407 -9.82 -24.63 -32.81
CA ILE A 407 -10.83 -23.91 -32.00
C ILE A 407 -11.46 -24.82 -30.94
N ALA A 408 -11.70 -26.09 -31.27
CA ALA A 408 -12.36 -27.05 -30.38
C ALA A 408 -11.56 -27.37 -29.09
N LEU A 409 -10.28 -26.99 -29.03
CA LEU A 409 -9.41 -27.23 -27.87
C LEU A 409 -9.22 -26.00 -26.98
N LYS A 410 -9.75 -24.83 -27.38
CA LYS A 410 -9.42 -23.55 -26.74
C LYS A 410 -10.66 -22.85 -26.19
N PRO A 411 -10.52 -22.06 -25.10
CA PRO A 411 -11.63 -21.36 -24.47
C PRO A 411 -12.38 -20.38 -25.37
N PHE A 412 -13.63 -20.08 -24.98
CA PHE A 412 -14.59 -19.26 -25.75
C PHE A 412 -14.13 -17.83 -26.08
N TYR A 413 -13.26 -17.22 -25.25
CA TYR A 413 -12.84 -15.82 -25.39
C TYR A 413 -11.66 -15.61 -26.35
N MET A 414 -11.05 -16.69 -26.86
CA MET A 414 -9.88 -16.56 -27.73
C MET A 414 -10.29 -16.24 -29.17
N LEU A 415 -9.56 -15.34 -29.85
CA LEU A 415 -9.86 -14.88 -31.20
C LEU A 415 -9.68 -16.00 -32.26
N PRO A 416 -10.74 -16.42 -32.99
CA PRO A 416 -10.60 -17.33 -34.12
C PRO A 416 -9.78 -16.70 -35.26
N ASN A 417 -8.91 -17.49 -35.89
CA ASN A 417 -8.24 -17.09 -37.12
C ASN A 417 -9.24 -17.00 -38.29
N GLU A 418 -8.99 -16.08 -39.23
CA GLU A 418 -9.85 -15.95 -40.41
C GLU A 418 -9.74 -17.21 -41.31
N PRO A 419 -10.85 -17.66 -41.94
CA PRO A 419 -10.84 -18.86 -42.78
C PRO A 419 -9.83 -18.75 -43.92
N SER A 420 -9.12 -19.85 -44.21
CA SER A 420 -8.18 -19.90 -45.33
C SER A 420 -8.89 -19.61 -46.65
N THR A 421 -8.31 -18.73 -47.48
CA THR A 421 -8.78 -18.46 -48.85
C THR A 421 -8.61 -19.66 -49.79
N THR A 422 -7.98 -20.76 -49.36
CA THR A 422 -7.76 -21.98 -50.15
C THR A 422 -8.85 -23.05 -50.03
N GLY A 423 -9.93 -22.80 -49.28
CA GLY A 423 -11.19 -23.56 -49.39
C GLY A 423 -11.38 -24.78 -48.49
N ASP A 424 -10.43 -25.12 -47.60
CA ASP A 424 -10.64 -26.16 -46.57
C ASP A 424 -11.06 -25.54 -45.23
N ASN A 425 -12.37 -25.42 -45.02
CA ASN A 425 -12.96 -24.92 -43.77
C ASN A 425 -13.02 -25.98 -42.65
N SER A 426 -12.50 -27.20 -42.85
CA SER A 426 -12.53 -28.26 -41.84
C SER A 426 -11.49 -28.09 -40.73
N ARG A 427 -10.49 -27.22 -40.93
CA ARG A 427 -9.35 -27.01 -40.03
C ARG A 427 -9.29 -25.60 -39.46
N GLN A 428 -10.34 -25.18 -38.74
CA GLN A 428 -10.37 -23.86 -38.11
C GLN A 428 -9.50 -23.80 -36.84
N THR A 429 -8.76 -22.70 -36.68
CA THR A 429 -7.81 -22.47 -35.59
C THR A 429 -8.04 -21.13 -34.90
N THR A 430 -7.36 -20.92 -33.78
CA THR A 430 -7.44 -19.72 -32.94
C THR A 430 -6.09 -19.03 -32.88
N ALA A 431 -6.07 -17.69 -32.86
CA ALA A 431 -4.86 -16.88 -32.68
C ALA A 431 -4.32 -16.99 -31.24
N CYS A 432 -3.70 -18.13 -30.94
CA CYS A 432 -3.14 -18.48 -29.64
C CYS A 432 -1.76 -19.12 -29.81
N PHE A 433 -1.03 -19.24 -28.71
CA PHE A 433 0.25 -19.92 -28.66
C PHE A 433 0.47 -20.66 -27.35
N ASP A 434 1.30 -21.68 -27.42
CA ASP A 434 1.96 -22.27 -26.26
C ASP A 434 3.48 -22.09 -26.44
N LEU A 435 4.18 -21.63 -25.39
CA LEU A 435 5.64 -21.53 -25.35
C LEU A 435 6.21 -22.84 -24.79
N LEU A 436 6.82 -23.63 -25.68
CA LEU A 436 7.50 -24.86 -25.34
C LEU A 436 8.98 -24.59 -25.08
N VAL A 437 9.51 -25.15 -23.99
CA VAL A 437 10.92 -25.06 -23.65
C VAL A 437 11.53 -26.46 -23.45
N PRO A 438 12.81 -26.65 -23.84
CA PRO A 438 13.49 -27.91 -23.62
C PRO A 438 13.47 -28.35 -22.14
N SER A 439 13.40 -29.66 -21.90
CA SER A 439 13.31 -30.35 -20.60
C SER A 439 11.95 -30.29 -19.91
N LEU A 440 11.09 -29.32 -20.24
CA LEU A 440 9.82 -29.09 -19.53
C LEU A 440 8.60 -29.43 -20.39
N GLY A 441 8.58 -28.99 -21.65
CA GLY A 441 7.35 -28.87 -22.43
C GLY A 441 6.76 -27.47 -22.30
N GLU A 442 5.45 -27.35 -22.14
CA GLU A 442 4.75 -26.06 -22.00
C GLU A 442 5.18 -25.26 -20.75
N LEU A 443 5.61 -24.02 -20.98
CA LEU A 443 5.94 -23.02 -19.95
C LEU A 443 4.87 -21.94 -19.78
N ALA A 444 4.29 -21.48 -20.89
CA ALA A 444 3.31 -20.40 -20.93
C ALA A 444 2.31 -20.62 -22.06
N GLY A 445 1.07 -20.16 -21.88
CA GLY A 445 0.03 -20.13 -22.89
C GLY A 445 -0.52 -18.73 -23.05
N GLY A 446 -0.88 -18.33 -24.27
CA GLY A 446 -1.40 -17.00 -24.54
C GLY A 446 -2.26 -16.93 -25.80
N SER A 447 -3.02 -15.84 -25.94
CA SER A 447 -3.83 -15.61 -27.13
C SER A 447 -4.24 -14.15 -27.29
N LEU A 448 -4.72 -13.84 -28.50
CA LEU A 448 -5.54 -12.67 -28.74
C LEU A 448 -6.97 -12.94 -28.28
N ARG A 449 -7.67 -11.89 -27.85
CA ARG A 449 -9.06 -11.99 -27.37
C ARG A 449 -10.06 -11.67 -28.48
N GLU A 450 -11.18 -12.37 -28.49
CA GLU A 450 -12.32 -12.04 -29.35
C GLU A 450 -12.91 -10.71 -28.88
N HIS A 451 -12.69 -9.67 -29.66
CA HIS A 451 -13.09 -8.30 -29.38
C HIS A 451 -14.43 -7.97 -30.07
N ARG A 452 -14.93 -8.83 -30.97
CA ARG A 452 -16.20 -8.64 -31.67
C ARG A 452 -17.32 -9.23 -30.84
N LEU A 453 -18.21 -8.36 -30.34
CA LEU A 453 -19.27 -8.72 -29.40
C LEU A 453 -20.18 -9.84 -29.92
N ASP A 454 -20.64 -9.74 -31.16
CA ASP A 454 -21.54 -10.71 -31.80
C ASP A 454 -20.90 -12.10 -31.89
N LYS A 455 -19.61 -12.16 -32.22
CA LYS A 455 -18.87 -13.42 -32.30
C LYS A 455 -18.56 -14.01 -30.92
N LEU A 456 -18.27 -13.15 -29.94
CA LEU A 456 -18.06 -13.58 -28.55
C LEU A 456 -19.33 -14.20 -27.96
N VAL A 457 -20.49 -13.54 -28.16
CA VAL A 457 -21.80 -14.08 -27.73
C VAL A 457 -22.08 -15.42 -28.40
N ALA A 458 -21.88 -15.53 -29.72
CA ALA A 458 -22.06 -16.80 -30.43
C ALA A 458 -21.10 -17.91 -29.93
N ALA A 459 -19.88 -17.54 -29.52
CA ALA A 459 -18.94 -18.48 -28.91
C ALA A 459 -19.41 -18.92 -27.50
N MET A 460 -19.96 -18.02 -26.70
CA MET A 460 -20.53 -18.32 -25.38
C MET A 460 -21.75 -19.25 -25.49
N ASP A 461 -22.65 -18.99 -26.43
CA ASP A 461 -23.80 -19.87 -26.74
C ASP A 461 -23.35 -21.30 -27.05
N LYS A 462 -22.30 -21.44 -27.87
CA LYS A 462 -21.74 -22.75 -28.25
C LYS A 462 -21.13 -23.50 -27.07
N HIS A 463 -20.57 -22.78 -26.08
CA HIS A 463 -19.99 -23.36 -24.87
C HIS A 463 -21.02 -23.53 -23.74
N GLY A 464 -22.28 -23.15 -23.95
CA GLY A 464 -23.34 -23.26 -22.95
C GLY A 464 -23.13 -22.37 -21.72
N LEU A 465 -22.49 -21.20 -21.90
CA LEU A 465 -22.21 -20.27 -20.81
C LEU A 465 -23.42 -19.38 -20.50
N ASP A 466 -23.64 -19.10 -19.23
CA ASP A 466 -24.70 -18.19 -18.77
C ASP A 466 -24.32 -16.73 -19.06
N HIS A 467 -25.07 -16.06 -19.94
CA HIS A 467 -24.80 -14.68 -20.32
C HIS A 467 -24.90 -13.71 -19.15
N ASP A 468 -25.85 -13.92 -18.23
CA ASP A 468 -26.07 -13.02 -17.09
C ASP A 468 -24.86 -13.02 -16.15
N ALA A 469 -24.19 -14.16 -15.99
CA ALA A 469 -22.97 -14.30 -15.18
C ALA A 469 -21.74 -13.61 -15.79
N TYR A 470 -21.75 -13.36 -17.10
CA TYR A 470 -20.65 -12.77 -17.87
C TYR A 470 -21.00 -11.40 -18.45
N GLU A 471 -22.10 -10.78 -18.01
CA GLU A 471 -22.56 -9.50 -18.54
C GLU A 471 -21.48 -8.40 -18.42
N TRP A 472 -20.75 -8.39 -17.30
CA TRP A 472 -19.62 -7.48 -17.09
C TRP A 472 -18.47 -7.70 -18.10
N TYR A 473 -18.29 -8.94 -18.56
CA TYR A 473 -17.26 -9.30 -19.53
C TYR A 473 -17.68 -8.94 -20.95
N LEU A 474 -18.98 -9.07 -21.27
CA LEU A 474 -19.57 -8.59 -22.52
C LEU A 474 -19.52 -7.04 -22.61
N ASP A 475 -19.67 -6.34 -21.48
CA ASP A 475 -19.56 -4.88 -21.41
C ASP A 475 -18.18 -4.38 -21.85
N LEU A 476 -17.11 -5.16 -21.64
CA LEU A 476 -15.77 -4.85 -22.16
C LEU A 476 -15.73 -4.78 -23.69
N ARG A 477 -16.68 -5.43 -24.37
CA ARG A 477 -16.84 -5.39 -25.83
C ARG A 477 -17.83 -4.30 -26.28
N ARG A 478 -18.81 -3.95 -25.43
CA ARG A 478 -19.81 -2.89 -25.71
C ARG A 478 -19.24 -1.48 -25.58
N TYR A 479 -18.36 -1.25 -24.61
CA TYR A 479 -17.91 0.09 -24.24
C TYR A 479 -16.44 0.33 -24.59
N GLY A 480 -16.17 0.60 -25.88
CA GLY A 480 -14.84 1.04 -26.32
C GLY A 480 -13.78 -0.05 -26.37
N THR A 481 -14.14 -1.24 -26.84
CA THR A 481 -13.23 -2.39 -26.96
C THR A 481 -12.01 -2.09 -27.83
N THR A 482 -10.90 -2.76 -27.52
CA THR A 482 -9.66 -2.68 -28.30
C THR A 482 -9.27 -4.06 -28.79
N ARG A 483 -8.35 -4.14 -29.75
CA ARG A 483 -7.64 -5.39 -30.03
C ARG A 483 -6.62 -5.60 -28.91
N HIS A 484 -6.72 -6.73 -28.24
CA HIS A 484 -5.94 -7.02 -27.05
C HIS A 484 -5.65 -8.51 -26.93
N GLY A 485 -4.69 -8.84 -26.08
CA GLY A 485 -4.24 -10.19 -25.84
C GLY A 485 -3.18 -10.24 -24.76
N GLY A 486 -2.84 -11.45 -24.37
CA GLY A 486 -1.91 -11.67 -23.28
C GLY A 486 -1.63 -13.13 -23.04
N PHE A 487 -0.95 -13.42 -21.94
CA PHE A 487 -0.44 -14.75 -21.63
C PHE A 487 -0.43 -15.02 -20.13
N GLY A 488 -0.53 -16.29 -19.78
CA GLY A 488 -0.26 -16.83 -18.47
C GLY A 488 1.00 -17.71 -18.50
N LEU A 489 1.87 -17.54 -17.51
CA LEU A 489 3.13 -18.27 -17.37
C LEU A 489 3.19 -18.91 -15.99
N GLY A 490 3.45 -20.22 -15.96
CA GLY A 490 3.57 -20.98 -14.71
C GLY A 490 4.86 -20.62 -13.96
N TRP A 491 4.74 -19.89 -12.86
CA TRP A 491 5.91 -19.32 -12.18
C TRP A 491 6.81 -20.40 -11.56
N GLU A 492 6.24 -21.41 -10.89
CA GLU A 492 7.01 -22.54 -10.34
C GLU A 492 7.72 -23.34 -11.43
N ARG A 493 7.14 -23.41 -12.64
CA ARG A 493 7.77 -24.07 -13.80
C ARG A 493 8.98 -23.28 -14.28
N LEU A 494 8.88 -21.94 -14.35
CA LEU A 494 10.03 -21.09 -14.67
C LEU A 494 11.14 -21.19 -13.62
N VAL A 495 10.77 -21.19 -12.32
CA VAL A 495 11.73 -21.39 -11.22
C VAL A 495 12.45 -22.73 -11.38
N GLY A 496 11.73 -23.82 -11.64
CA GLY A 496 12.32 -25.15 -11.86
C GLY A 496 13.24 -25.19 -13.09
N LEU A 497 12.81 -24.55 -14.18
CA LEU A 497 13.60 -24.45 -15.42
C LEU A 497 14.95 -23.78 -15.19
N LEU A 498 14.97 -22.65 -14.47
CA LEU A 498 16.16 -21.82 -14.24
C LEU A 498 17.08 -22.35 -13.13
N THR A 499 16.57 -23.21 -12.25
CA THR A 499 17.34 -23.80 -11.14
C THR A 499 17.75 -25.25 -11.39
N GLY A 500 17.12 -25.92 -12.36
CA GLY A 500 17.29 -27.35 -12.61
C GLY A 500 16.49 -28.25 -11.66
N GLU A 501 15.59 -27.68 -10.86
CA GLU A 501 14.67 -28.46 -10.02
C GLU A 501 13.54 -29.04 -10.88
N ASN A 502 13.40 -30.36 -10.83
CA ASN A 502 12.44 -31.10 -11.66
C ASN A 502 11.09 -31.29 -10.96
N ASN A 503 11.00 -31.00 -9.66
CA ASN A 503 9.76 -31.10 -8.90
C ASN A 503 9.26 -29.70 -8.50
N VAL A 504 8.14 -29.26 -9.09
CA VAL A 504 7.58 -27.92 -8.83
C VAL A 504 7.22 -27.68 -7.36
N ARG A 505 7.01 -28.73 -6.56
CA ARG A 505 6.78 -28.63 -5.11
C ARG A 505 7.99 -28.06 -4.37
N GLU A 506 9.20 -28.32 -4.87
CA GLU A 506 10.44 -27.80 -4.28
C GLU A 506 10.73 -26.35 -4.74
N CYS A 507 10.01 -25.84 -5.74
CA CYS A 507 10.09 -24.46 -6.25
C CYS A 507 9.17 -23.45 -5.51
N THR A 508 8.39 -23.91 -4.53
CA THR A 508 7.38 -23.10 -3.82
C THR A 508 7.96 -22.28 -2.66
N ASN A 509 7.28 -21.17 -2.30
CA ASN A 509 7.62 -20.27 -1.19
C ASN A 509 7.29 -20.90 0.18
N GLY A 510 8.06 -21.92 0.60
CA GLY A 510 8.04 -22.39 1.99
C GLY A 510 7.02 -23.49 2.32
N SER A 511 7.32 -24.16 3.43
CA SER A 511 6.71 -25.31 4.08
C SER A 511 5.19 -25.52 3.98
N GLN A 512 4.72 -26.35 3.04
CA GLN A 512 3.52 -27.17 3.32
C GLN A 512 3.94 -28.36 4.22
N PRO A 513 3.42 -28.50 5.45
CA PRO A 513 3.69 -29.67 6.27
C PRO A 513 3.10 -30.93 5.61
N PRO A 514 3.79 -32.08 5.67
CA PRO A 514 3.41 -33.29 4.92
C PRO A 514 2.15 -34.01 5.45
N ASN A 515 1.53 -33.50 6.51
CA ASN A 515 0.31 -34.06 7.11
C ASN A 515 -0.85 -33.05 7.15
N SER A 516 -0.94 -32.16 6.18
CA SER A 516 -2.22 -31.49 5.88
C SER A 516 -2.84 -32.15 4.64
N PRO A 517 -3.47 -33.34 4.73
CA PRO A 517 -4.74 -33.44 4.03
C PRO A 517 -5.63 -32.34 4.63
N LEU A 518 -6.61 -31.82 3.91
CA LEU A 518 -7.68 -31.04 4.52
C LEU A 518 -8.26 -31.87 5.69
N ALA A 519 -7.75 -31.68 6.91
CA ALA A 519 -8.21 -32.37 8.09
C ALA A 519 -9.29 -31.47 8.70
N PRO A 520 -10.46 -32.04 9.02
CA PRO A 520 -11.62 -31.27 9.41
C PRO A 520 -11.29 -30.49 10.68
N PHE A 521 -11.75 -29.25 10.75
CA PHE A 521 -11.92 -28.55 12.02
C PHE A 521 -12.75 -29.46 12.94
N GLN A 522 -12.10 -30.17 13.86
CA GLN A 522 -12.77 -30.65 15.05
C GLN A 522 -12.93 -29.45 15.99
N PRO A 523 -14.13 -29.21 16.53
CA PRO A 523 -14.31 -28.18 17.54
C PRO A 523 -13.54 -28.59 18.79
N LEU A 524 -12.55 -27.79 19.19
CA LEU A 524 -12.01 -27.87 20.53
C LEU A 524 -13.12 -27.44 21.49
N GLU A 525 -13.58 -28.40 22.29
CA GLU A 525 -14.45 -28.17 23.43
C GLU A 525 -13.88 -27.06 24.33
N THR A 526 -14.79 -26.27 24.86
CA THR A 526 -14.54 -25.22 25.85
C THR A 526 -13.75 -25.74 27.05
N VAL A 527 -12.49 -25.32 27.18
CA VAL A 527 -11.77 -25.36 28.46
C VAL A 527 -11.11 -23.99 28.68
N ALA A 528 -11.40 -23.40 29.84
CA ALA A 528 -11.08 -22.05 30.27
C ALA A 528 -9.58 -21.66 30.14
N PRO A 529 -9.27 -20.36 29.96
CA PRO A 529 -7.87 -19.91 29.90
C PRO A 529 -7.28 -19.77 31.30
N THR A 530 -6.17 -20.46 31.57
CA THR A 530 -5.20 -20.10 32.60
C THR A 530 -3.90 -19.59 31.96
N PRO A 531 -3.21 -18.61 32.58
CA PRO A 531 -2.32 -17.68 31.89
C PRO A 531 -0.84 -18.07 32.00
N PHE A 532 -0.02 -17.87 30.95
CA PHE A 532 1.42 -17.53 31.08
C PHE A 532 2.07 -17.03 29.75
N SER A 533 2.57 -15.78 29.81
CA SER A 533 3.71 -15.06 29.16
C SER A 533 4.14 -15.22 27.67
N LEU A 534 4.01 -14.09 26.91
CA LEU A 534 4.96 -13.33 26.01
C LEU A 534 6.17 -14.04 25.30
N PRO A 535 6.79 -13.51 24.21
CA PRO A 535 6.38 -12.52 23.16
C PRO A 535 7.04 -12.66 21.73
N HIS A 536 6.67 -11.75 20.81
CA HIS A 536 7.45 -11.10 19.71
C HIS A 536 8.13 -11.87 18.55
N LEU A 537 7.71 -11.55 17.31
CA LEU A 537 8.48 -10.87 16.24
C LEU A 537 7.45 -10.53 15.13
N VAL A 538 7.37 -9.34 14.54
CA VAL A 538 8.09 -8.97 13.31
C VAL A 538 8.03 -7.45 13.15
N ARG A 539 9.18 -6.87 12.78
CA ARG A 539 9.27 -5.57 12.12
C ARG A 539 10.26 -5.69 10.96
N ASN A 540 9.86 -5.08 9.83
CA ASN A 540 10.67 -4.39 8.81
C ASN A 540 11.53 -5.27 7.89
N VAL A 541 11.75 -4.88 6.62
CA VAL A 541 12.46 -3.66 6.21
C VAL A 541 12.17 -3.31 4.74
N ALA A 542 12.09 -2.00 4.46
CA ALA A 542 12.21 -1.36 3.15
C ALA A 542 13.63 -0.81 2.96
N CYS A 543 14.10 -0.68 1.70
CA CYS A 543 14.96 0.42 1.19
C CYS A 543 15.34 0.16 -0.28
N SER A 544 15.05 1.08 -1.22
CA SER A 544 15.94 2.15 -1.78
C SER A 544 16.79 1.66 -2.96
N LEU A 545 17.02 2.37 -4.09
CA LEU A 545 17.63 3.70 -4.23
C LEU A 545 17.70 4.13 -5.72
N ASP A 546 18.11 5.39 -5.89
CA ASP A 546 18.21 6.28 -7.05
C ASP A 546 19.12 5.93 -8.25
N ALA A 547 18.97 6.82 -9.24
CA ALA A 547 19.52 6.95 -10.59
C ALA A 547 21.04 7.22 -10.76
N LEU A 548 21.48 7.13 -12.01
CA LEU A 548 22.79 7.55 -12.54
C LEU A 548 22.64 8.67 -13.63
N PRO A 549 23.71 9.42 -13.95
CA PRO A 549 23.66 10.84 -14.34
C PRO A 549 23.82 11.16 -15.84
N ALA A 550 23.50 12.42 -16.19
CA ALA A 550 23.56 13.04 -17.52
C ALA A 550 24.97 13.51 -17.96
N ALA A 551 25.21 13.52 -19.28
CA ALA A 551 26.37 14.11 -19.93
C ALA A 551 26.01 15.42 -20.65
N HIS A 552 26.85 16.45 -20.48
CA HIS A 552 26.76 17.75 -21.15
C HIS A 552 27.24 17.72 -22.61
N ALA A 553 26.54 18.44 -23.49
CA ALA A 553 27.10 19.10 -24.67
C ALA A 553 26.36 20.43 -24.94
N GLN A 554 27.12 21.50 -25.14
CA GLN A 554 26.75 22.80 -25.72
C GLN A 554 27.73 23.07 -26.89
N PRO A 555 27.58 24.13 -27.72
CA PRO A 555 26.39 24.64 -28.40
C PRO A 555 26.66 24.80 -29.92
N GLY A 556 25.62 25.05 -30.72
CA GLY A 556 25.76 25.42 -32.14
C GLY A 556 24.61 26.30 -32.62
N ASP A 557 24.87 27.60 -32.72
CA ASP A 557 24.17 28.63 -33.52
C ASP A 557 24.88 28.67 -34.92
N PRO A 558 24.38 29.29 -36.04
CA PRO A 558 23.28 30.26 -36.16
C PRO A 558 22.40 30.25 -37.44
N SER A 559 21.41 31.17 -37.44
CA SER A 559 20.78 31.87 -38.59
C SER A 559 19.61 31.13 -39.30
N SER A 560 18.53 31.75 -39.79
CA SER A 560 18.32 33.12 -40.31
C SER A 560 16.81 33.43 -40.50
N GLU A 561 16.50 34.74 -40.51
CA GLU A 561 15.53 35.41 -41.41
C GLU A 561 14.01 35.15 -41.31
N ARG A 562 13.22 36.13 -40.83
CA ARG A 562 12.64 37.25 -41.64
C ARG A 562 11.57 38.09 -40.92
N ARG A 563 11.86 39.41 -40.85
CA ARG A 563 11.04 40.61 -41.15
C ARG A 563 9.61 40.78 -40.57
N ASN A 564 9.49 41.68 -39.56
CA ASN A 564 8.92 43.06 -39.57
C ASN A 564 7.72 43.39 -40.51
N PRO A 565 6.84 44.38 -40.22
CA PRO A 565 7.19 45.66 -39.54
C PRO A 565 6.14 46.37 -38.63
N CYS A 566 6.68 47.23 -37.73
CA CYS A 566 6.36 48.63 -37.36
C CYS A 566 4.89 49.08 -37.10
N VAL A 567 4.58 49.93 -36.10
CA VAL A 567 4.89 51.39 -35.94
C VAL A 567 4.40 51.87 -34.53
N PRO A 568 4.90 53.01 -33.98
CA PRO A 568 5.09 53.27 -32.53
C PRO A 568 4.31 54.48 -31.95
N SER A 569 4.42 54.71 -30.63
CA SER A 569 4.53 56.01 -29.90
C SER A 569 4.25 55.76 -28.41
N ALA A 570 5.12 56.04 -27.42
CA ALA A 570 5.81 57.26 -26.98
C ALA A 570 4.88 58.36 -26.42
N SER A 571 4.72 58.40 -25.08
CA SER A 571 4.89 59.65 -24.31
C SER A 571 4.90 59.40 -22.80
N SER A 572 5.95 59.96 -22.20
CA SER A 572 6.27 60.17 -20.80
C SER A 572 5.18 60.79 -19.93
N ASN A 573 5.11 60.37 -18.65
CA ASN A 573 5.11 61.30 -17.52
C ASN A 573 5.53 60.57 -16.23
N GLU A 574 6.67 60.98 -15.70
CA GLU A 574 7.15 60.65 -14.35
C GLU A 574 6.27 61.33 -13.31
N ARG A 575 5.91 60.59 -12.24
CA ARG A 575 5.78 61.13 -10.88
C ARG A 575 6.07 60.03 -9.86
N GLU A 576 6.94 60.39 -8.94
CA GLU A 576 7.56 59.59 -7.89
C GLU A 576 6.58 58.86 -6.98
N LEU A 577 6.92 57.63 -6.61
CA LEU A 577 6.77 57.14 -5.24
C LEU A 577 7.80 56.02 -4.98
N THR A 578 8.52 56.23 -3.90
CA THR A 578 9.59 55.44 -3.32
C THR A 578 9.14 54.03 -2.91
N SER A 579 9.95 53.00 -3.18
CA SER A 579 10.55 52.15 -2.13
C SER A 579 11.30 50.93 -2.70
N SER A 580 12.62 50.95 -2.55
CA SER A 580 13.51 49.82 -2.20
C SER A 580 13.20 48.42 -2.77
N HIS A 581 13.86 48.09 -3.88
CA HIS A 581 14.50 46.79 -4.04
C HIS A 581 16.00 46.97 -3.83
N PRO A 582 16.68 45.99 -3.23
CA PRO A 582 17.86 45.51 -3.93
C PRO A 582 17.91 43.99 -3.97
N HIS A 583 18.27 43.53 -5.17
CA HIS A 583 18.89 42.25 -5.46
C HIS A 583 19.66 41.64 -4.28
N ARG A 584 19.29 40.40 -3.94
CA ARG A 584 20.27 39.39 -3.56
C ARG A 584 19.94 38.11 -4.32
N ALA A 585 20.82 37.78 -5.26
CA ALA A 585 21.06 36.39 -5.63
C ALA A 585 21.41 35.64 -4.33
N GLY A 586 20.45 34.86 -3.84
CA GLY A 586 20.60 34.01 -2.66
C GLY A 586 20.99 32.61 -3.09
N ASN A 587 22.06 32.11 -2.48
CA ASN A 587 22.61 30.77 -2.62
C ASN A 587 21.54 29.67 -2.73
N LEU A 588 21.82 28.64 -3.54
CA LEU A 588 21.24 27.30 -3.36
C LEU A 588 21.22 26.97 -1.86
N LEU A 589 20.00 26.77 -1.35
CA LEU A 589 19.69 26.68 0.06
C LEU A 589 20.57 25.63 0.77
N ASP A 590 21.21 26.05 1.85
CA ASP A 590 21.88 25.19 2.80
C ASP A 590 20.84 24.24 3.42
N PRO A 591 21.00 22.91 3.33
CA PRO A 591 20.08 21.93 3.91
C PRO A 591 20.01 21.98 5.45
N ASN A 592 20.81 22.84 6.11
CA ASN A 592 20.75 23.09 7.55
C ASN A 592 19.97 24.36 7.96
N THR A 593 19.34 25.07 7.03
CA THR A 593 18.43 26.18 7.36
C THR A 593 16.98 25.71 7.28
N PRO A 594 16.20 25.69 8.37
CA PRO A 594 14.81 25.31 8.31
C PRO A 594 14.03 26.40 7.57
N SER A 595 13.77 26.20 6.27
CA SER A 595 12.69 26.91 5.58
C SER A 595 11.37 26.36 6.15
N SER A 596 10.86 27.03 7.17
CA SER A 596 9.68 26.67 7.94
C SER A 596 8.39 26.77 7.12
N ARG A 597 7.66 25.65 6.98
CA ARG A 597 6.53 25.49 6.05
C ARG A 597 5.30 24.95 6.76
N SER A 598 4.22 25.73 6.94
CA SER A 598 3.02 25.31 7.71
C SER A 598 1.83 26.27 7.49
N PRO A 599 0.74 26.24 8.29
CA PRO A 599 -0.44 27.05 7.99
C PRO A 599 -0.16 28.56 7.96
N ASP A 600 -0.33 29.16 6.78
CA ASP A 600 -0.34 30.61 6.54
C ASP A 600 -1.69 31.23 6.92
N ALA A 601 -2.76 30.49 6.67
CA ALA A 601 -4.13 30.90 6.91
C ALA A 601 -4.95 29.69 7.37
N ILE A 602 -5.99 29.95 8.16
CA ILE A 602 -6.97 28.95 8.57
C ILE A 602 -8.38 29.54 8.53
N GLU A 603 -9.34 28.72 8.13
CA GLU A 603 -10.75 29.06 8.08
C GLU A 603 -11.59 27.89 8.61
N VAL A 604 -12.75 28.19 9.23
CA VAL A 604 -13.67 27.20 9.79
C VAL A 604 -15.07 27.43 9.25
N TYR A 605 -15.74 26.36 8.86
CA TYR A 605 -17.16 26.33 8.55
C TYR A 605 -17.91 25.44 9.55
N SER A 606 -19.10 25.85 9.92
CA SER A 606 -20.03 25.06 10.73
C SER A 606 -21.47 25.35 10.30
N PRO A 607 -22.38 24.37 10.40
CA PRO A 607 -23.81 24.62 10.27
C PRO A 607 -24.28 25.73 11.21
N LEU A 608 -25.30 26.47 10.78
CA LEU A 608 -25.91 27.51 11.60
C LEU A 608 -26.69 26.92 12.77
N ARG A 609 -27.26 25.73 12.59
CA ARG A 609 -28.11 25.06 13.58
C ARG A 609 -27.29 24.27 14.59
N CYS A 610 -27.71 24.33 15.85
CA CYS A 610 -27.21 23.47 16.90
C CYS A 610 -28.33 23.15 17.91
N ILE A 611 -28.11 22.15 18.74
CA ILE A 611 -28.94 21.90 19.92
C ILE A 611 -28.17 22.27 21.19
N ASP A 612 -28.90 22.54 22.26
CA ASP A 612 -28.34 22.69 23.60
C ASP A 612 -28.28 21.32 24.29
N GLU A 613 -27.11 20.96 24.83
CA GLU A 613 -26.91 19.65 25.46
C GLU A 613 -27.71 19.49 26.76
N ALA A 614 -27.99 20.57 27.49
CA ALA A 614 -28.86 20.51 28.65
C ALA A 614 -30.32 20.28 28.26
N ASP A 615 -30.73 20.73 27.07
CA ASP A 615 -32.05 20.46 26.51
C ASP A 615 -32.14 18.99 26.06
N LEU A 616 -31.08 18.47 25.43
CA LEU A 616 -30.99 17.07 25.05
C LEU A 616 -30.99 16.14 26.28
N GLU A 617 -30.35 16.52 27.38
CA GLU A 617 -30.41 15.76 28.64
C GLU A 617 -31.87 15.58 29.11
N ARG A 618 -32.67 16.65 29.02
CA ARG A 618 -34.09 16.62 29.42
C ARG A 618 -34.93 15.80 28.43
N PHE A 619 -34.65 15.94 27.13
CA PHE A 619 -35.32 15.22 26.06
C PHE A 619 -35.09 13.70 26.16
N ASP A 620 -33.84 13.28 26.39
CA ASP A 620 -33.45 11.86 26.53
C ASP A 620 -33.83 11.26 27.90
N GLY A 621 -34.33 12.07 28.84
CA GLY A 621 -34.69 11.62 30.19
C GLY A 621 -33.49 11.20 31.04
N VAL A 622 -32.31 11.81 30.82
CA VAL A 622 -31.09 11.51 31.56
C VAL A 622 -30.82 12.52 32.68
N PRO A 623 -30.01 12.17 33.70
CA PRO A 623 -29.69 13.11 34.78
C PRO A 623 -29.01 14.38 34.27
N ALA A 624 -29.40 15.53 34.84
CA ALA A 624 -28.76 16.81 34.56
C ALA A 624 -27.24 16.73 34.81
N GLY A 625 -26.46 17.24 33.87
CA GLY A 625 -25.01 17.16 33.89
C GLY A 625 -24.41 15.95 33.18
N LYS A 626 -25.20 14.96 32.74
CA LYS A 626 -24.65 13.76 32.06
C LYS A 626 -23.88 14.12 30.79
N TYR A 627 -24.38 15.04 29.98
CA TYR A 627 -23.76 15.49 28.74
C TYR A 627 -22.94 16.75 29.00
N THR A 628 -23.52 17.74 29.70
CA THR A 628 -22.88 19.03 29.94
C THR A 628 -21.63 18.97 30.82
N ILE A 629 -21.61 18.07 31.80
CA ILE A 629 -20.45 17.87 32.70
C ILE A 629 -19.75 16.54 32.38
N GLY A 630 -20.52 15.47 32.17
CA GLY A 630 -20.00 14.12 31.95
C GLY A 630 -19.29 13.96 30.60
N LEU A 631 -19.80 14.59 29.54
CA LEU A 631 -19.13 14.69 28.25
C LEU A 631 -18.37 16.01 28.09
N GLY A 632 -18.81 17.07 28.79
CA GLY A 632 -18.19 18.39 28.71
C GLY A 632 -18.58 19.15 27.45
N GLN A 633 -19.78 18.90 26.92
CA GLN A 633 -20.34 19.53 25.74
C GLN A 633 -21.36 20.61 26.12
N GLU A 634 -21.42 21.72 25.39
CA GLU A 634 -22.43 22.76 25.64
C GLU A 634 -23.51 22.73 24.55
N ARG A 635 -23.09 22.57 23.29
CA ARG A 635 -23.95 22.51 22.13
C ARG A 635 -23.39 21.54 21.11
N MET A 636 -24.27 20.99 20.28
CA MET A 636 -23.91 20.10 19.17
C MET A 636 -24.49 20.65 17.87
N ALA A 637 -23.63 20.92 16.89
CA ALA A 637 -24.05 21.38 15.57
C ALA A 637 -24.57 20.21 14.73
N PHE A 638 -25.59 20.47 13.92
CA PHE A 638 -26.18 19.45 13.06
C PHE A 638 -26.70 20.07 11.76
N CYS A 639 -26.88 19.24 10.74
CA CYS A 639 -27.49 19.61 9.48
C CYS A 639 -28.53 18.56 9.05
N ASP A 640 -29.37 18.93 8.10
CA ASP A 640 -30.36 18.06 7.45
C ASP A 640 -29.90 17.67 6.04
N ASP A 641 -30.83 17.40 5.13
CA ASP A 641 -30.54 17.02 3.74
C ASP A 641 -30.03 18.18 2.85
N ARG A 642 -29.99 19.43 3.34
CA ARG A 642 -29.45 20.59 2.59
C ARG A 642 -27.94 20.70 2.65
N GLU A 643 -27.28 20.10 3.63
CA GLU A 643 -25.82 20.15 3.73
C GLU A 643 -25.23 18.73 3.79
N ASP A 644 -24.18 18.55 3.01
CA ASP A 644 -23.33 17.37 3.01
C ASP A 644 -21.85 17.77 3.10
N ILE A 645 -20.97 16.77 3.13
CA ILE A 645 -19.52 17.01 3.21
C ILE A 645 -19.01 17.89 2.07
N ASN A 646 -19.54 17.72 0.86
CA ASN A 646 -19.16 18.54 -0.29
C ASN A 646 -19.51 20.01 -0.07
N SER A 647 -20.73 20.30 0.38
CA SER A 647 -21.16 21.67 0.66
C SER A 647 -20.31 22.33 1.76
N PHE A 648 -19.92 21.58 2.80
CA PHE A 648 -19.02 22.05 3.85
C PHE A 648 -17.65 22.41 3.28
N LEU A 649 -17.06 21.50 2.51
CA LEU A 649 -15.70 21.65 2.01
C LEU A 649 -15.61 22.73 0.92
N LEU A 650 -16.63 22.84 0.05
CA LEU A 650 -16.76 23.94 -0.90
C LEU A 650 -16.84 25.29 -0.17
N THR A 651 -17.68 25.37 0.86
CA THR A 651 -17.89 26.63 1.60
C THR A 651 -16.62 27.08 2.32
N VAL A 652 -15.98 26.19 3.07
CA VAL A 652 -14.79 26.57 3.84
C VAL A 652 -13.61 26.92 2.92
N THR A 653 -13.46 26.21 1.79
CA THR A 653 -12.40 26.49 0.82
C THR A 653 -12.63 27.81 0.11
N LYS A 654 -13.85 28.07 -0.40
CA LYS A 654 -14.22 29.37 -0.99
C LYS A 654 -13.98 30.51 0.00
N THR A 655 -14.44 30.35 1.24
CA THR A 655 -14.31 31.38 2.27
C THR A 655 -12.84 31.68 2.60
N LEU A 656 -11.98 30.64 2.63
CA LEU A 656 -10.54 30.80 2.80
C LEU A 656 -9.95 31.64 1.64
N LEU A 657 -10.24 31.25 0.38
CA LEU A 657 -9.74 31.95 -0.79
C LEU A 657 -10.18 33.43 -0.80
N GLU A 658 -11.45 33.70 -0.51
CA GLU A 658 -12.01 35.05 -0.53
C GLU A 658 -11.48 35.92 0.60
N LYS A 659 -11.52 35.45 1.85
CA LYS A 659 -11.10 36.27 3.00
C LYS A 659 -9.61 36.58 2.97
N TYR A 660 -8.79 35.65 2.50
CA TYR A 660 -7.34 35.82 2.42
C TYR A 660 -6.86 36.29 1.05
N GLU A 661 -7.80 36.63 0.14
CA GLU A 661 -7.51 37.15 -1.20
C GLU A 661 -6.51 36.26 -1.97
N ILE A 662 -6.61 34.94 -1.79
CA ILE A 662 -5.68 33.96 -2.34
C ILE A 662 -6.02 33.72 -3.82
N PRO A 663 -5.10 34.00 -4.75
CA PRO A 663 -5.35 33.74 -6.17
C PRO A 663 -5.53 32.24 -6.43
N PRO A 664 -6.60 31.77 -7.11
CA PRO A 664 -6.75 30.36 -7.42
C PRO A 664 -5.56 29.75 -8.19
N ALA A 665 -4.89 30.55 -9.03
CA ALA A 665 -3.70 30.15 -9.77
C ALA A 665 -2.46 29.90 -8.89
N SER A 666 -2.43 30.40 -7.65
CA SER A 666 -1.29 30.21 -6.73
C SER A 666 -1.37 28.91 -5.93
N ILE A 667 -2.36 28.04 -6.21
CA ILE A 667 -2.53 26.75 -5.55
C ILE A 667 -1.99 25.64 -6.45
N GLY A 668 -1.07 24.82 -5.93
CA GLY A 668 -0.49 23.67 -6.64
C GLY A 668 -0.89 22.31 -6.06
N ARG A 669 -1.51 22.29 -4.87
CA ARG A 669 -1.97 21.06 -4.24
C ARG A 669 -3.21 21.28 -3.37
N ILE A 670 -4.14 20.33 -3.38
CA ILE A 670 -5.28 20.27 -2.45
C ILE A 670 -5.41 18.84 -1.92
N ASP A 671 -5.25 18.66 -0.61
CA ASP A 671 -5.53 17.38 0.06
C ASP A 671 -6.76 17.51 0.97
N VAL A 672 -7.65 16.51 0.89
CA VAL A 672 -8.88 16.46 1.68
C VAL A 672 -8.79 15.36 2.74
N GLY A 673 -9.17 15.65 3.98
CA GLY A 673 -9.35 14.69 5.05
C GLY A 673 -10.80 14.57 5.47
N THR A 674 -11.43 13.43 5.25
CA THR A 674 -12.82 13.18 5.66
C THR A 674 -13.09 11.68 5.85
N GLU A 675 -14.01 11.34 6.74
CA GLU A 675 -14.58 10.00 6.87
C GLU A 675 -16.09 9.95 6.51
N THR A 676 -16.66 11.08 6.07
CA THR A 676 -18.03 11.21 5.60
C THR A 676 -18.09 10.82 4.12
N LEU A 677 -18.53 9.60 3.85
CA LEU A 677 -18.53 9.02 2.52
C LEU A 677 -19.88 9.26 1.82
N ILE A 678 -19.85 9.96 0.69
CA ILE A 678 -21.01 10.15 -0.20
C ILE A 678 -20.80 9.54 -1.59
N ASP A 679 -19.54 9.28 -1.96
CA ASP A 679 -19.14 8.53 -3.15
C ASP A 679 -17.92 7.67 -2.79
N LYS A 680 -17.90 6.43 -3.28
CA LYS A 680 -16.86 5.43 -2.96
C LYS A 680 -15.59 5.59 -3.80
N SER A 681 -15.68 6.31 -4.91
CA SER A 681 -14.59 6.48 -5.89
C SER A 681 -14.29 7.95 -6.13
N LYS A 682 -15.30 8.78 -6.43
CA LYS A 682 -15.11 10.20 -6.69
C LYS A 682 -14.74 10.93 -5.39
N SER A 683 -13.52 11.44 -5.35
CA SER A 683 -13.01 12.22 -4.22
C SER A 683 -13.72 13.57 -4.10
N VAL A 684 -13.89 14.07 -2.88
CA VAL A 684 -14.40 15.43 -2.63
C VAL A 684 -13.47 16.46 -3.27
N LYS A 685 -12.14 16.21 -3.27
CA LYS A 685 -11.15 17.06 -3.95
C LYS A 685 -11.54 17.39 -5.40
N THR A 686 -12.04 16.43 -6.15
CA THR A 686 -12.42 16.67 -7.56
C THR A 686 -13.58 17.64 -7.73
N LEU A 687 -14.46 17.78 -6.73
CA LEU A 687 -15.49 18.81 -6.71
C LEU A 687 -14.91 20.18 -6.36
N LEU A 688 -13.94 20.23 -5.43
CA LEU A 688 -13.28 21.49 -5.07
C LEU A 688 -12.55 22.14 -6.24
N MET A 689 -12.19 21.37 -7.28
CA MET A 689 -11.58 21.90 -8.50
C MET A 689 -12.45 22.95 -9.21
N ASP A 690 -13.78 22.96 -8.99
CA ASP A 690 -14.69 23.96 -9.55
C ASP A 690 -14.41 25.38 -9.01
N LEU A 691 -13.71 25.50 -7.88
CA LEU A 691 -13.24 26.78 -7.32
C LEU A 691 -11.95 27.29 -7.98
N PHE A 692 -11.36 26.54 -8.90
CA PHE A 692 -10.05 26.83 -9.52
C PHE A 692 -10.14 26.93 -11.06
N PRO A 693 -10.99 27.81 -11.60
CA PRO A 693 -11.12 27.96 -13.05
C PRO A 693 -9.78 28.39 -13.68
N GLY A 694 -9.38 27.69 -14.74
CA GLY A 694 -8.11 27.94 -15.43
C GLY A 694 -6.86 27.40 -14.72
N ASN A 695 -6.99 26.79 -13.54
CA ASN A 695 -5.90 26.10 -12.84
C ASN A 695 -6.27 24.64 -12.57
N SER A 696 -6.03 23.77 -13.56
CA SER A 696 -6.30 22.33 -13.45
C SER A 696 -5.11 21.51 -12.96
N ASP A 697 -3.91 22.08 -12.97
CA ASP A 697 -2.68 21.42 -12.53
C ASP A 697 -2.51 21.58 -11.01
N ILE A 698 -3.31 20.82 -10.25
CA ILE A 698 -3.34 20.84 -8.79
C ILE A 698 -3.27 19.39 -8.28
N GLU A 699 -2.19 19.01 -7.61
CA GLU A 699 -2.01 17.69 -7.01
C GLU A 699 -2.95 17.44 -5.81
N GLY A 700 -2.95 16.20 -5.30
CA GLY A 700 -3.68 15.81 -4.08
C GLY A 700 -5.10 15.27 -4.34
N ILE A 701 -5.60 14.52 -3.36
CA ILE A 701 -6.90 13.83 -3.37
C ILE A 701 -7.42 13.68 -1.92
N ASP A 702 -8.38 12.79 -1.67
CA ASP A 702 -8.87 12.50 -0.33
C ASP A 702 -7.96 11.47 0.40
N SER A 703 -7.71 11.72 1.68
CA SER A 703 -7.04 10.82 2.64
C SER A 703 -8.02 10.42 3.74
N LYS A 704 -8.16 9.11 3.99
CA LYS A 704 -9.22 8.57 4.87
C LYS A 704 -8.67 7.55 5.87
N ASN A 705 -8.86 7.83 7.16
CA ASN A 705 -8.81 6.87 8.27
C ASN A 705 -9.53 7.51 9.48
N ALA A 706 -10.85 7.34 9.55
CA ALA A 706 -11.68 8.00 10.57
C ALA A 706 -11.29 9.49 10.74
N CYS A 707 -11.25 9.97 11.99
CA CYS A 707 -10.90 11.35 12.33
C CYS A 707 -9.42 11.72 12.09
N TYR A 708 -8.57 10.80 11.62
CA TYR A 708 -7.15 11.07 11.32
C TYR A 708 -6.92 11.63 9.91
N GLY A 709 -7.92 11.55 9.02
CA GLY A 709 -7.78 11.93 7.60
C GLY A 709 -7.23 13.34 7.37
N GLY A 710 -7.64 14.32 8.19
CA GLY A 710 -7.14 15.70 8.10
C GLY A 710 -5.63 15.83 8.41
N THR A 711 -5.13 15.04 9.36
CA THR A 711 -3.70 15.01 9.70
C THR A 711 -2.86 14.29 8.66
N ALA A 712 -3.40 13.24 8.04
CA ALA A 712 -2.77 12.65 6.86
C ALA A 712 -2.66 13.67 5.72
N ALA A 713 -3.73 14.40 5.42
CA ALA A 713 -3.76 15.46 4.42
C ALA A 713 -2.75 16.59 4.73
N LEU A 714 -2.66 17.03 6.00
CA LEU A 714 -1.67 18.03 6.43
C LEU A 714 -0.24 17.55 6.20
N PHE A 715 0.10 16.33 6.62
CA PHE A 715 1.44 15.80 6.43
C PHE A 715 1.77 15.61 4.95
N ASN A 716 0.81 15.18 4.12
CA ASN A 716 1.01 15.07 2.68
C ASN A 716 1.30 16.44 2.04
N ALA A 717 0.55 17.47 2.41
CA ALA A 717 0.77 18.83 1.92
C ALA A 717 2.14 19.39 2.33
N VAL A 718 2.52 19.27 3.61
CA VAL A 718 3.84 19.72 4.07
C VAL A 718 4.97 18.95 3.37
N ASN A 719 4.85 17.62 3.29
CA ASN A 719 5.83 16.79 2.59
C ASN A 719 5.94 17.16 1.10
N TRP A 720 4.85 17.53 0.44
CA TRP A 720 4.86 17.99 -0.95
C TRP A 720 5.60 19.31 -1.09
N VAL A 721 5.33 20.30 -0.24
CA VAL A 721 6.11 21.57 -0.20
C VAL A 721 7.60 21.29 0.09
N GLU A 722 7.89 20.21 0.83
CA GLU A 722 9.25 19.72 1.12
C GLU A 722 9.91 18.86 0.05
N SER A 723 9.17 18.48 -0.98
CA SER A 723 9.64 17.57 -2.01
C SER A 723 10.33 18.28 -3.18
N SER A 724 11.04 17.51 -3.99
CA SER A 724 11.54 17.97 -5.29
C SER A 724 10.42 18.24 -6.31
N SER A 725 9.20 17.79 -6.04
CA SER A 725 8.02 18.03 -6.89
C SER A 725 7.33 19.35 -6.57
N TRP A 726 7.76 20.07 -5.53
CA TRP A 726 7.20 21.38 -5.22
C TRP A 726 7.49 22.37 -6.35
N ASP A 727 6.44 23.03 -6.81
CA ASP A 727 6.46 23.95 -7.95
C ASP A 727 6.47 25.44 -7.53
N GLY A 728 6.61 25.71 -6.22
CA GLY A 728 6.59 27.05 -5.64
C GLY A 728 5.21 27.56 -5.25
N ARG A 729 4.12 26.84 -5.56
CA ARG A 729 2.74 27.23 -5.20
C ARG A 729 2.34 26.76 -3.80
N TYR A 730 1.27 27.32 -3.27
CA TYR A 730 0.69 26.91 -1.98
C TYR A 730 -0.04 25.57 -2.09
N ALA A 731 -0.17 24.87 -0.96
CA ALA A 731 -1.09 23.76 -0.81
C ALA A 731 -2.29 24.18 0.05
N ILE A 732 -3.47 23.61 -0.19
CA ILE A 732 -4.64 23.73 0.69
C ILE A 732 -4.93 22.37 1.32
N VAL A 733 -5.09 22.35 2.63
CA VAL A 733 -5.55 21.17 3.37
C VAL A 733 -6.96 21.44 3.84
N VAL A 734 -7.90 20.58 3.46
CA VAL A 734 -9.31 20.72 3.85
C VAL A 734 -9.71 19.51 4.68
N ALA A 735 -10.25 19.70 5.87
CA ALA A 735 -10.67 18.61 6.74
C ALA A 735 -12.05 18.90 7.35
N GLY A 736 -12.99 17.96 7.25
CA GLY A 736 -14.32 18.17 7.77
C GLY A 736 -15.19 16.94 7.66
N ASP A 737 -16.28 16.94 8.42
CA ASP A 737 -17.15 15.79 8.56
C ASP A 737 -18.52 16.16 9.15
N ILE A 738 -19.45 15.23 8.98
CA ILE A 738 -20.75 15.21 9.65
C ILE A 738 -20.76 13.96 10.54
N ALA A 739 -20.62 14.17 11.86
CA ALA A 739 -20.57 13.11 12.85
C ALA A 739 -21.97 12.85 13.42
N ILE A 740 -22.60 11.78 12.95
CA ILE A 740 -23.92 11.36 13.44
C ILE A 740 -23.91 9.91 13.91
N TYR A 741 -24.80 9.62 14.85
CA TYR A 741 -24.90 8.33 15.51
C TYR A 741 -26.36 7.91 15.63
N ALA A 742 -26.57 6.59 15.63
CA ALA A 742 -27.87 6.01 15.92
C ALA A 742 -28.36 6.39 17.34
N GLU A 743 -29.63 6.10 17.62
CA GLU A 743 -30.18 6.30 18.96
C GLU A 743 -29.37 5.61 20.04
N GLY A 744 -29.08 6.33 21.13
CA GLY A 744 -28.37 5.79 22.29
C GLY A 744 -27.28 6.71 22.79
N GLY A 745 -26.40 6.16 23.64
CA GLY A 745 -25.42 6.94 24.40
C GLY A 745 -24.32 7.64 23.57
N ALA A 746 -24.23 7.36 22.27
CA ALA A 746 -23.28 8.01 21.36
C ALA A 746 -23.88 9.21 20.60
N ARG A 747 -25.22 9.35 20.53
CA ARG A 747 -25.87 10.49 19.87
C ARG A 747 -25.40 11.86 20.39
N PRO A 748 -25.21 12.08 21.70
CA PRO A 748 -24.73 13.36 22.26
C PRO A 748 -23.23 13.66 22.04
N VAL A 749 -22.50 12.80 21.30
CA VAL A 749 -21.10 13.07 20.92
C VAL A 749 -20.93 13.30 19.42
N GLY A 750 -22.03 13.53 18.71
CA GLY A 750 -22.03 13.98 17.32
C GLY A 750 -21.53 15.41 17.15
N GLY A 751 -21.70 15.94 15.95
CA GLY A 751 -21.31 17.29 15.59
C GLY A 751 -21.09 17.43 14.10
N ALA A 752 -20.77 18.64 13.66
CA ALA A 752 -20.58 18.92 12.24
C ALA A 752 -19.73 20.17 12.03
N GLY A 753 -18.79 20.09 11.09
CA GLY A 753 -18.01 21.24 10.65
C GLY A 753 -16.81 20.87 9.81
N ALA A 754 -16.12 21.89 9.30
CA ALA A 754 -14.95 21.76 8.44
C ALA A 754 -13.94 22.87 8.68
N CYS A 755 -12.68 22.60 8.35
CA CYS A 755 -11.56 23.52 8.42
C CYS A 755 -10.83 23.50 7.08
N ALA A 756 -10.31 24.64 6.63
CA ALA A 756 -9.35 24.74 5.55
C ALA A 756 -8.10 25.48 6.02
N MET A 757 -6.92 25.01 5.61
CA MET A 757 -5.63 25.60 5.95
C MET A 757 -4.82 25.81 4.68
N LEU A 758 -4.26 27.01 4.50
CA LEU A 758 -3.29 27.30 3.45
C LEU A 758 -1.89 26.94 3.96
N ILE A 759 -1.14 26.14 3.23
CA ILE A 759 0.21 25.67 3.59
C ILE A 759 1.22 26.25 2.61
N GLY A 760 2.23 26.94 3.12
CA GLY A 760 3.29 27.54 2.33
C GLY A 760 4.57 27.79 3.12
N PRO A 761 5.62 28.30 2.46
CA PRO A 761 6.85 28.73 3.11
C PRO A 761 6.64 30.03 3.90
N ASP A 762 7.48 30.25 4.92
CA ASP A 762 7.54 31.50 5.71
C ASP A 762 6.28 31.80 6.54
N ALA A 763 5.52 30.75 6.89
CA ALA A 763 4.30 30.84 7.66
C ALA A 763 4.49 31.34 9.11
N PRO A 764 3.53 32.10 9.67
CA PRO A 764 3.56 32.53 11.06
C PRO A 764 3.43 31.35 12.03
N LEU A 765 2.82 30.26 11.58
CA LEU A 765 2.71 28.99 12.31
C LEU A 765 3.68 28.01 11.67
N VAL A 766 4.53 27.35 12.47
CA VAL A 766 5.62 26.48 12.00
C VAL A 766 5.55 25.08 12.61
N LEU A 767 5.00 24.10 11.90
CA LEU A 767 5.13 22.67 12.13
C LEU A 767 6.61 22.31 12.29
N GLU A 768 6.94 21.77 13.47
CA GLU A 768 8.28 21.27 13.73
C GLU A 768 8.41 19.86 13.14
N PRO A 769 9.60 19.47 12.63
CA PRO A 769 9.79 18.26 11.83
C PRO A 769 9.65 16.95 12.62
N VAL A 770 9.40 17.03 13.93
CA VAL A 770 9.29 15.87 14.81
C VAL A 770 7.82 15.57 15.08
N HIS A 771 7.42 14.36 14.71
CA HIS A 771 6.13 13.78 15.05
C HIS A 771 6.29 12.36 15.60
N GLY A 772 5.50 11.99 16.61
CA GLY A 772 5.39 10.63 17.12
C GLY A 772 4.08 10.01 16.64
N THR A 773 4.14 8.82 16.03
CA THR A 773 2.97 8.19 15.39
C THR A 773 2.76 6.80 15.93
N HIS A 774 1.50 6.44 16.20
CA HIS A 774 1.07 5.09 16.53
C HIS A 774 -0.09 4.68 15.62
N MET A 775 0.01 3.49 15.04
CA MET A 775 -1.06 2.86 14.28
C MET A 775 -1.19 1.41 14.75
N ALA A 776 -2.41 0.89 14.77
CA ALA A 776 -2.72 -0.48 15.14
C ALA A 776 -3.99 -0.94 14.40
N ASN A 777 -4.20 -2.25 14.26
CA ASN A 777 -5.45 -2.79 13.72
C ASN A 777 -6.41 -3.08 14.87
N VAL A 778 -7.51 -2.34 14.97
CA VAL A 778 -8.54 -2.46 16.01
C VAL A 778 -9.93 -2.14 15.44
N TYR A 779 -10.98 -2.61 16.11
CA TYR A 779 -12.38 -2.36 15.76
C TYR A 779 -13.08 -1.54 16.87
N ASP A 780 -12.45 -0.45 17.32
CA ASP A 780 -13.03 0.43 18.35
C ASP A 780 -14.19 1.29 17.83
N PHE A 781 -14.05 1.78 16.61
CA PHE A 781 -15.10 2.48 15.85
C PHE A 781 -14.83 2.29 14.36
N TYR A 782 -15.85 1.92 13.59
CA TYR A 782 -15.74 1.68 12.14
C TYR A 782 -17.11 1.77 11.45
N LYS A 783 -17.12 1.97 10.12
CA LYS A 783 -18.36 2.08 9.32
C LYS A 783 -18.44 0.94 8.29
N PRO A 784 -18.87 -0.28 8.68
CA PRO A 784 -18.92 -1.42 7.76
C PRO A 784 -20.15 -1.37 6.84
N HIS A 785 -21.21 -0.68 7.26
CA HIS A 785 -22.48 -0.62 6.55
C HIS A 785 -22.54 0.61 5.63
N LEU A 786 -22.11 0.45 4.38
CA LEU A 786 -22.09 1.54 3.39
C LEU A 786 -23.48 2.11 3.05
N SER A 787 -24.56 1.43 3.45
CA SER A 787 -25.93 1.91 3.30
C SER A 787 -26.40 2.83 4.45
N SER A 788 -25.58 3.01 5.48
CA SER A 788 -25.89 3.79 6.67
C SER A 788 -24.74 4.76 6.96
N GLU A 789 -25.10 5.95 7.46
CA GLU A 789 -24.10 6.90 7.95
C GLU A 789 -23.64 6.59 9.38
N TYR A 790 -24.40 5.78 10.10
CA TYR A 790 -24.12 5.44 11.49
C TYR A 790 -22.95 4.45 11.58
N PRO A 791 -21.97 4.73 12.46
CA PRO A 791 -20.86 3.83 12.71
C PRO A 791 -21.24 2.69 13.68
N GLU A 792 -20.50 1.59 13.57
CA GLU A 792 -20.35 0.62 14.65
C GLU A 792 -19.35 1.16 15.68
N VAL A 793 -19.72 1.13 16.96
CA VAL A 793 -18.92 1.73 18.04
C VAL A 793 -18.83 0.78 19.23
N ASP A 794 -17.63 0.31 19.53
CA ASP A 794 -17.30 -0.28 20.82
C ASP A 794 -16.78 0.82 21.74
N GLY A 795 -17.70 1.43 22.49
CA GLY A 795 -17.41 2.52 23.42
C GLY A 795 -16.34 2.17 24.46
N PRO A 796 -16.45 1.03 25.19
CA PRO A 796 -15.41 0.56 26.10
C PRO A 796 -14.03 0.40 25.45
N LEU A 797 -13.97 -0.17 24.24
CA LEU A 797 -12.72 -0.33 23.52
C LEU A 797 -12.16 1.03 23.08
N THR A 798 -12.99 1.94 22.60
CA THR A 798 -12.60 3.32 22.24
C THR A 798 -11.97 4.07 23.43
N GLN A 799 -12.54 3.92 24.62
CA GLN A 799 -11.98 4.50 25.86
C GLN A 799 -10.61 3.93 26.23
N THR A 800 -10.24 2.77 25.70
CA THR A 800 -8.91 2.16 25.88
C THR A 800 -7.96 2.55 24.76
N CYS A 801 -8.43 2.50 23.51
CA CYS A 801 -7.63 2.76 22.30
C CYS A 801 -7.13 4.20 22.23
N TYR A 802 -7.99 5.19 22.50
CA TYR A 802 -7.63 6.61 22.47
C TYR A 802 -6.46 6.95 23.41
N PRO A 803 -6.53 6.71 24.74
CA PRO A 803 -5.43 7.04 25.64
C PRO A 803 -4.17 6.20 25.37
N ASN A 804 -4.30 4.94 24.97
CA ASN A 804 -3.15 4.09 24.63
C ASN A 804 -2.40 4.62 23.39
N ALA A 805 -3.15 5.05 22.36
CA ALA A 805 -2.56 5.68 21.18
C ALA A 805 -1.91 7.02 21.52
N LEU A 806 -2.50 7.80 22.44
CA LEU A 806 -1.93 9.04 22.96
C LEU A 806 -0.58 8.79 23.64
N GLU A 807 -0.51 7.82 24.56
CA GLU A 807 0.75 7.48 25.24
C GLU A 807 1.85 7.05 24.26
N LYS A 808 1.52 6.15 23.33
CA LYS A 808 2.50 5.62 22.38
C LYS A 808 3.00 6.67 21.39
N SER A 809 2.11 7.53 20.90
CA SER A 809 2.48 8.64 20.01
C SER A 809 3.29 9.70 20.76
N TYR A 810 2.93 10.02 22.01
CA TYR A 810 3.69 10.94 22.85
C TYR A 810 5.09 10.39 23.21
N ASP A 811 5.22 9.13 23.60
CA ASP A 811 6.51 8.49 23.87
C ASP A 811 7.40 8.46 22.62
N ALA A 812 6.82 8.18 21.45
CA ALA A 812 7.53 8.23 20.19
C ALA A 812 8.00 9.67 19.85
N PHE A 813 7.16 10.67 20.12
CA PHE A 813 7.51 12.07 19.94
C PHE A 813 8.66 12.48 20.87
N ARG A 814 8.52 12.24 22.19
CA ARG A 814 9.55 12.55 23.20
C ARG A 814 10.87 11.90 22.86
N THR A 815 10.85 10.63 22.45
CA THR A 815 12.06 9.91 22.05
C THR A 815 12.77 10.57 20.88
N LYS A 816 12.03 10.96 19.84
CA LYS A 816 12.61 11.63 18.66
C LYS A 816 13.10 13.04 19.02
N GLU A 817 12.32 13.77 19.81
CA GLU A 817 12.62 15.15 20.16
C GLU A 817 13.80 15.27 21.14
N SER A 818 13.89 14.38 22.14
CA SER A 818 15.06 14.30 23.02
C SER A 818 16.34 13.99 22.25
N ARG A 819 16.27 13.20 21.17
CA ARG A 819 17.43 12.97 20.29
C ARG A 819 17.81 14.22 19.50
N ARG A 820 16.82 14.99 19.03
CA ARG A 820 17.04 16.24 18.30
C ARG A 820 17.63 17.35 19.19
N LEU A 821 17.19 17.42 20.45
CA LEU A 821 17.62 18.44 21.42
C LEU A 821 18.90 18.06 22.18
N GLY A 822 19.34 16.80 22.11
CA GLY A 822 20.56 16.33 22.78
C GLY A 822 21.82 16.96 22.17
N ASN A 823 22.72 17.45 23.03
CA ASN A 823 24.02 17.96 22.59
C ASN A 823 25.00 16.80 22.31
N SER A 824 26.07 17.08 21.55
CA SER A 824 27.17 16.14 21.23
C SER A 824 27.90 15.53 22.44
N LYS A 825 27.51 15.90 23.67
CA LYS A 825 28.03 15.43 24.96
C LYS A 825 27.19 14.34 25.64
N GLY A 826 26.04 13.95 25.08
CA GLY A 826 25.24 12.82 25.59
C GLY A 826 24.22 13.16 26.68
N ASP A 827 24.05 14.44 27.05
CA ASP A 827 22.96 14.88 27.93
C ASP A 827 21.62 14.79 27.19
N LYS A 828 20.77 13.84 27.58
CA LYS A 828 19.41 13.72 27.07
C LYS A 828 18.54 14.80 27.73
N LYS A 829 18.15 15.84 26.98
CA LYS A 829 17.09 16.74 27.45
C LYS A 829 15.77 15.95 27.46
N GLU A 830 15.22 15.73 28.64
CA GLU A 830 13.90 15.12 28.80
C GLU A 830 12.83 16.11 28.32
N VAL A 831 11.93 15.64 27.46
CA VAL A 831 10.79 16.42 26.99
C VAL A 831 9.59 16.09 27.87
N SER A 832 8.82 17.10 28.27
CA SER A 832 7.63 16.97 29.11
C SER A 832 6.52 17.94 28.67
N LEU A 833 5.37 17.89 29.33
CA LEU A 833 4.29 18.87 29.15
C LEU A 833 4.72 20.31 29.44
N ASP A 834 5.80 20.53 30.19
CA ASP A 834 6.33 21.86 30.47
C ASP A 834 7.04 22.48 29.26
N ASP A 835 7.40 21.69 28.25
CA ASP A 835 7.99 22.18 26.99
C ASP A 835 6.94 22.69 25.98
N PHE A 836 5.64 22.59 26.29
CA PHE A 836 4.55 23.11 25.46
C PHE A 836 3.77 24.19 26.20
N ASP A 837 3.47 25.29 25.52
CA ASP A 837 2.65 26.37 26.06
C ASP A 837 1.15 26.05 25.95
N TYR A 838 0.76 25.38 24.86
CA TYR A 838 -0.62 24.97 24.59
C TYR A 838 -0.67 23.54 24.04
N VAL A 839 -1.80 22.86 24.23
CA VAL A 839 -2.03 21.51 23.70
C VAL A 839 -3.42 21.41 23.10
N CYS A 840 -3.48 21.13 21.79
CA CYS A 840 -4.71 20.87 21.05
C CYS A 840 -4.90 19.36 20.86
N PHE A 841 -6.13 18.88 21.00
CA PHE A 841 -6.48 17.47 20.83
C PHE A 841 -7.58 17.31 19.78
N HIS A 842 -7.56 16.19 19.06
CA HIS A 842 -8.80 15.63 18.52
C HIS A 842 -9.79 15.46 19.69
N SER A 843 -10.99 16.01 19.54
CA SER A 843 -11.96 16.11 20.63
C SER A 843 -13.30 15.47 20.26
N PRO A 844 -13.47 14.14 20.48
CA PRO A 844 -14.79 13.52 20.42
C PRO A 844 -15.77 14.16 21.42
N TYR A 845 -15.27 14.44 22.62
CA TYR A 845 -15.97 15.20 23.66
C TYR A 845 -14.95 15.69 24.71
N GLY A 846 -15.28 16.79 25.39
CA GLY A 846 -14.35 17.50 26.28
C GLY A 846 -13.79 16.65 27.43
N LYS A 847 -14.59 15.73 27.99
CA LYS A 847 -14.13 14.86 29.09
C LYS A 847 -13.01 13.91 28.67
N LEU A 848 -13.03 13.38 27.45
CA LEU A 848 -11.96 12.52 26.94
C LEU A 848 -10.65 13.31 26.78
N VAL A 849 -10.74 14.56 26.32
CA VAL A 849 -9.59 15.47 26.21
C VAL A 849 -8.98 15.77 27.57
N GLN A 850 -9.81 16.04 28.59
CA GLN A 850 -9.34 16.24 29.97
C GLN A 850 -8.59 15.01 30.50
N LYS A 851 -9.13 13.82 30.28
CA LYS A 851 -8.47 12.57 30.68
C LYS A 851 -7.19 12.32 29.90
N GLY A 852 -7.17 12.62 28.60
CA GLY A 852 -5.97 12.52 27.76
C GLY A 852 -4.83 13.41 28.26
N PHE A 853 -5.13 14.67 28.59
CA PHE A 853 -4.12 15.59 29.15
C PHE A 853 -3.60 15.11 30.51
N ALA A 854 -4.48 14.64 31.40
CA ALA A 854 -4.07 14.03 32.66
C ALA A 854 -3.17 12.80 32.42
N ARG A 855 -3.44 12.01 31.38
CA ARG A 855 -2.63 10.84 31.01
C ARG A 855 -1.24 11.23 30.49
N LEU A 856 -1.11 12.33 29.73
CA LEU A 856 0.21 12.86 29.37
C LEU A 856 1.02 13.27 30.60
N MET A 857 0.38 13.90 31.59
CA MET A 857 1.05 14.27 32.85
C MET A 857 1.46 13.03 33.65
N TYR A 858 0.67 11.95 33.59
CA TYR A 858 1.07 10.67 34.16
C TYR A 858 2.28 10.07 33.44
N LYS A 859 2.38 10.19 32.11
CA LYS A 859 3.57 9.77 31.35
C LYS A 859 4.83 10.53 31.74
N ASP A 860 4.70 11.83 32.02
CA ASP A 860 5.81 12.63 32.55
C ASP A 860 6.20 12.15 33.95
N PHE A 861 5.24 11.85 34.84
CA PHE A 861 5.51 11.26 36.15
C PHE A 861 6.22 9.91 36.06
N LEU A 862 5.81 9.02 35.14
CA LEU A 862 6.48 7.73 34.94
C LEU A 862 7.94 7.88 34.52
N SER A 863 8.30 9.00 33.88
CA SER A 863 9.64 9.23 33.35
C SER A 863 10.55 9.94 34.36
N ASN A 864 9.98 10.86 35.14
CA ASN A 864 10.68 11.57 36.19
C ASN A 864 9.79 11.69 37.45
N PRO A 865 9.64 10.61 38.22
CA PRO A 865 8.72 10.58 39.36
C PRO A 865 9.18 11.43 40.54
N ASP A 866 10.43 11.87 40.55
CA ASP A 866 11.04 12.66 41.63
C ASP A 866 11.00 14.18 41.35
N ALA A 867 10.44 14.60 40.21
CA ALA A 867 10.21 16.02 39.94
C ALA A 867 9.32 16.65 41.02
N GLU A 868 9.63 17.88 41.42
CA GLU A 868 8.97 18.60 42.52
C GLU A 868 7.44 18.63 42.39
N ARG A 869 6.94 18.78 41.16
CA ARG A 869 5.51 18.78 40.82
C ARG A 869 4.76 17.48 41.18
N PHE A 870 5.49 16.38 41.36
CA PHE A 870 4.92 15.07 41.70
C PHE A 870 5.19 14.66 43.14
N SER A 871 5.71 15.56 43.98
CA SER A 871 6.01 15.30 45.39
C SER A 871 4.81 14.79 46.21
N SER A 872 3.59 15.19 45.84
CA SER A 872 2.34 14.75 46.47
C SER A 872 1.70 13.51 45.83
N VAL A 873 2.32 12.93 44.79
CA VAL A 873 1.78 11.78 44.06
C VAL A 873 2.27 10.47 44.67
N SER A 874 1.36 9.51 44.86
CA SER A 874 1.70 8.19 45.40
C SER A 874 2.67 7.44 44.49
N LYS A 875 3.78 6.98 45.05
CA LYS A 875 4.76 6.12 44.34
C LYS A 875 4.19 4.75 43.96
N ALA A 876 3.07 4.32 44.56
CA ALA A 876 2.36 3.10 44.17
C ALA A 876 1.86 3.16 42.70
N PHE A 877 1.68 4.35 42.14
CA PHE A 877 1.33 4.51 40.72
C PHE A 877 2.49 4.20 39.75
N LEU A 878 3.68 3.86 40.26
CA LEU A 878 4.80 3.36 39.45
C LEU A 878 4.79 1.84 39.28
N GLU A 879 3.90 1.13 39.99
CA GLU A 879 3.78 -0.32 39.87
C GLU A 879 3.43 -0.71 38.42
N PRO A 880 4.20 -1.61 37.77
CA PRO A 880 4.04 -1.90 36.34
C PRO A 880 2.63 -2.33 35.93
N GLU A 881 1.97 -3.15 36.76
CA GLU A 881 0.61 -3.63 36.50
C GLU A 881 -0.41 -2.49 36.50
N ARG A 882 -0.29 -1.55 37.46
CA ARG A 882 -1.15 -0.36 37.51
C ARG A 882 -0.84 0.61 36.38
N ALA A 883 0.44 0.81 36.06
CA ALA A 883 0.87 1.69 34.99
C ALA A 883 0.38 1.24 33.60
N ALA A 884 0.35 -0.07 33.36
CA ALA A 884 -0.17 -0.68 32.14
C ALA A 884 -1.69 -0.53 31.99
N ASN A 885 -2.43 -0.35 33.10
CA ASN A 885 -3.87 -0.15 33.07
C ASN A 885 -4.22 1.31 32.73
N VAL A 886 -4.54 1.58 31.46
CA VAL A 886 -4.94 2.93 31.00
C VAL A 886 -6.28 3.39 31.58
N LEU A 887 -7.07 2.50 32.20
CA LEU A 887 -8.37 2.78 32.78
C LEU A 887 -8.36 2.83 34.33
N ASP A 888 -7.18 2.78 34.98
CA ASP A 888 -7.09 2.87 36.45
C ASP A 888 -7.72 4.19 36.95
N LYS A 889 -8.80 4.05 37.73
CA LYS A 889 -9.61 5.18 38.21
C LYS A 889 -8.92 6.03 39.27
N GLU A 890 -8.01 5.46 40.05
CA GLU A 890 -7.25 6.22 41.05
C GLU A 890 -6.21 7.09 40.36
N ILE A 891 -5.51 6.54 39.35
CA ILE A 891 -4.59 7.31 38.49
C ILE A 891 -5.36 8.40 37.74
N GLU A 892 -6.48 8.05 37.10
CA GLU A 892 -7.34 9.01 36.38
C GLU A 892 -7.72 10.18 37.31
N LYS A 893 -8.21 9.89 38.52
CA LYS A 893 -8.64 10.91 39.49
C LYS A 893 -7.47 11.75 40.01
N ALA A 894 -6.36 11.12 40.38
CA ALA A 894 -5.18 11.80 40.91
C ALA A 894 -4.60 12.77 39.89
N PHE A 895 -4.38 12.33 38.65
CA PHE A 895 -3.79 13.15 37.61
C PHE A 895 -4.77 14.14 36.99
N THR A 896 -6.08 13.86 36.95
CA THR A 896 -7.08 14.88 36.57
C THR A 896 -7.11 16.03 37.58
N THR A 897 -6.97 15.72 38.87
CA THR A 897 -6.90 16.74 39.93
C THR A 897 -5.60 17.54 39.83
N LEU A 898 -4.47 16.85 39.72
CA LEU A 898 -3.14 17.48 39.62
C LEU A 898 -3.01 18.38 38.38
N SER A 899 -3.51 17.91 37.23
CA SER A 899 -3.42 18.62 35.95
C SER A 899 -4.48 19.69 35.75
N SER A 900 -5.40 19.91 36.69
CA SER A 900 -6.58 20.76 36.47
C SER A 900 -6.24 22.20 36.11
N ALA A 901 -5.26 22.81 36.79
CA ALA A 901 -4.81 24.17 36.50
C ALA A 901 -4.13 24.26 35.12
N ASP A 902 -3.22 23.33 34.83
CA ASP A 902 -2.52 23.23 33.55
C ASP A 902 -3.48 22.97 32.39
N PHE A 903 -4.49 22.12 32.59
CA PHE A 903 -5.52 21.85 31.59
C PHE A 903 -6.29 23.12 31.24
N LYS A 904 -6.72 23.89 32.25
CA LYS A 904 -7.43 25.15 32.05
C LYS A 904 -6.57 26.17 31.30
N ALA A 905 -5.27 26.24 31.59
CA ALA A 905 -4.35 27.18 30.97
C ALA A 905 -3.90 26.76 29.55
N LYS A 906 -3.48 25.50 29.38
CA LYS A 906 -2.85 24.98 28.15
C LYS A 906 -3.84 24.41 27.14
N VAL A 907 -4.99 23.89 27.58
CA VAL A 907 -6.01 23.27 26.70
C VAL A 907 -7.28 24.08 26.63
N GLY A 908 -7.68 24.75 27.73
CA GLY A 908 -8.92 25.54 27.80
C GLY A 908 -9.16 26.47 26.59
N PRO A 909 -8.18 27.26 26.14
CA PRO A 909 -8.33 28.13 24.96
C PRO A 909 -8.68 27.39 23.66
N SER A 910 -8.27 26.13 23.50
CA SER A 910 -8.54 25.33 22.29
C SER A 910 -9.88 24.58 22.31
N THR A 911 -10.77 24.83 23.27
CA THR A 911 -12.01 24.02 23.46
C THR A 911 -13.28 24.66 22.90
N LEU A 912 -13.20 25.84 22.29
CA LEU A 912 -14.38 26.58 21.85
C LEU A 912 -15.23 25.80 20.83
N THR A 913 -14.61 25.28 19.76
CA THR A 913 -15.34 24.50 18.74
C THR A 913 -15.88 23.21 19.31
N SER A 914 -15.09 22.44 20.06
CA SER A 914 -15.57 21.15 20.57
C SER A 914 -16.80 21.32 21.45
N LYS A 915 -16.80 22.31 22.34
CA LYS A 915 -17.94 22.61 23.22
C LYS A 915 -19.18 23.10 22.48
N ARG A 916 -19.03 23.81 21.36
CA ARG A 916 -20.12 24.53 20.68
C ARG A 916 -20.65 23.81 19.44
N LEU A 917 -19.82 22.99 18.81
CA LEU A 917 -20.13 22.28 17.57
C LEU A 917 -20.20 20.77 17.78
N GLY A 918 -19.63 20.24 18.87
CA GLY A 918 -19.46 18.81 19.07
C GLY A 918 -18.26 18.25 18.31
N ASN A 919 -18.33 16.96 17.96
CA ASN A 919 -17.29 16.27 17.21
C ASN A 919 -17.41 16.56 15.71
N MET A 920 -16.36 17.14 15.11
CA MET A 920 -16.24 17.38 13.68
C MET A 920 -15.33 16.34 12.98
N TYR A 921 -15.17 15.15 13.58
CA TYR A 921 -14.23 14.09 13.19
C TYR A 921 -12.87 14.61 12.69
N ALA A 922 -12.56 14.52 11.38
CA ALA A 922 -11.29 14.95 10.81
C ALA A 922 -11.02 16.45 10.98
N GLY A 923 -12.08 17.26 11.09
CA GLY A 923 -12.00 18.68 11.39
C GLY A 923 -11.77 19.00 12.88
N SER A 924 -11.97 18.06 13.81
CA SER A 924 -11.99 18.35 15.26
C SER A 924 -10.70 18.93 15.80
N LEU A 925 -9.54 18.36 15.43
CA LEU A 925 -8.24 18.87 15.90
C LEU A 925 -7.97 20.28 15.36
N TYR A 926 -8.32 20.54 14.10
CA TYR A 926 -8.08 21.83 13.46
C TYR A 926 -9.06 22.90 13.91
N GLY A 927 -10.28 22.51 14.27
CA GLY A 927 -11.20 23.40 14.97
C GLY A 927 -10.68 23.79 16.35
N ALA A 928 -10.07 22.85 17.09
CA ALA A 928 -9.43 23.16 18.36
C ALA A 928 -8.23 24.11 18.17
N PHE A 929 -7.44 23.89 17.12
CA PHE A 929 -6.34 24.78 16.77
C PHE A 929 -6.82 26.19 16.38
N ALA A 930 -7.87 26.29 15.56
CA ALA A 930 -8.52 27.55 15.21
C ALA A 930 -9.11 28.26 16.45
N SER A 931 -9.68 27.50 17.40
CA SER A 931 -10.15 28.03 18.68
C SER A 931 -9.03 28.69 19.48
N LEU A 932 -7.84 28.08 19.51
CA LEU A 932 -6.68 28.66 20.19
C LEU A 932 -6.24 29.98 19.52
N LEU A 933 -6.17 30.01 18.19
CA LEU A 933 -5.80 31.21 17.42
C LEU A 933 -6.83 32.34 17.53
N ASP A 934 -8.11 32.02 17.76
CA ASP A 934 -9.17 33.01 17.98
C ASP A 934 -9.21 33.51 19.43
N THR A 935 -8.90 32.67 20.40
CA THR A 935 -9.09 32.99 21.83
C THR A 935 -7.86 33.60 22.51
N VAL A 936 -6.68 33.42 21.93
CA VAL A 936 -5.42 33.98 22.45
C VAL A 936 -4.88 34.97 21.43
N ASP A 937 -4.54 36.17 21.91
CA ASP A 937 -4.00 37.22 21.05
C ASP A 937 -2.61 36.85 20.50
N SER A 938 -2.27 37.41 19.33
CA SER A 938 -1.01 37.15 18.64
C SER A 938 0.23 37.46 19.49
N GLN A 939 0.21 38.54 20.27
CA GLN A 939 1.34 38.92 21.12
C GLN A 939 1.63 37.85 22.18
N THR A 940 0.59 37.26 22.76
CA THR A 940 0.70 36.15 23.71
C THR A 940 1.16 34.85 23.02
N LEU A 941 0.71 34.61 21.78
CA LEU A 941 1.07 33.42 21.00
C LEU A 941 2.50 33.47 20.43
N GLN A 942 3.09 34.65 20.24
CA GLN A 942 4.39 34.78 19.58
C GLN A 942 5.49 33.97 20.31
N GLY A 943 6.20 33.13 19.56
CA GLY A 943 7.29 32.27 20.06
C GLY A 943 6.83 30.99 20.77
N LYS A 944 5.52 30.85 21.02
CA LYS A 944 4.93 29.73 21.76
C LYS A 944 5.02 28.42 20.98
N ARG A 945 5.07 27.33 21.73
CA ARG A 945 5.06 25.96 21.20
C ARG A 945 3.74 25.28 21.53
N ILE A 946 3.04 24.83 20.50
CA ILE A 946 1.72 24.24 20.57
C ILE A 946 1.87 22.75 20.22
N ALA A 947 1.47 21.87 21.13
CA ALA A 947 1.36 20.45 20.84
C ALA A 947 0.00 20.12 20.23
N LEU A 948 -0.03 19.18 19.29
CA LEU A 948 -1.23 18.71 18.62
C LEU A 948 -1.28 17.19 18.68
N TYR A 949 -2.42 16.65 19.09
CA TYR A 949 -2.70 15.24 19.08
C TYR A 949 -3.87 14.90 18.17
N SER A 950 -3.59 14.19 17.09
CA SER A 950 -4.59 13.64 16.18
C SER A 950 -4.84 12.17 16.48
N TYR A 951 -6.10 11.75 16.44
CA TYR A 951 -6.52 10.37 16.58
C TYR A 951 -7.64 10.09 15.58
N GLY A 952 -7.65 8.88 15.02
CA GLY A 952 -8.78 8.30 14.31
C GLY A 952 -8.84 6.81 14.61
N SER A 953 -10.03 6.30 14.90
CA SER A 953 -10.27 4.90 15.19
C SER A 953 -9.89 3.96 14.05
N GLY A 954 -9.69 2.67 14.36
CA GLY A 954 -9.20 1.66 13.43
C GLY A 954 -7.78 1.12 13.65
N LEU A 955 -6.76 1.79 14.19
CA LEU A 955 -6.61 3.20 14.55
C LEU A 955 -5.30 3.78 13.99
N ALA A 956 -5.29 5.11 13.81
CA ALA A 956 -4.13 5.91 13.47
C ALA A 956 -4.07 7.17 14.36
N ALA A 957 -2.89 7.48 14.90
CA ALA A 957 -2.70 8.64 15.77
C ALA A 957 -1.31 9.25 15.66
N SER A 958 -1.22 10.57 15.80
CA SER A 958 0.04 11.30 15.82
C SER A 958 0.04 12.42 16.85
N PHE A 959 1.18 12.57 17.54
CA PHE A 959 1.52 13.70 18.38
C PHE A 959 2.63 14.51 17.70
N PHE A 960 2.40 15.79 17.48
CA PHE A 960 3.32 16.68 16.76
C PHE A 960 3.21 18.11 17.30
N THR A 961 4.08 19.01 16.84
CA THR A 961 4.12 20.38 17.38
C THR A 961 4.17 21.43 16.31
N VAL A 962 3.56 22.58 16.61
CA VAL A 962 3.64 23.83 15.83
C VAL A 962 4.27 24.90 16.72
N ARG A 963 5.12 25.72 16.14
CA ARG A 963 5.76 26.88 16.77
C ARG A 963 5.26 28.16 16.12
N VAL A 964 4.82 29.11 16.93
CA VAL A 964 4.42 30.43 16.42
C VAL A 964 5.68 31.26 16.22
N LYS A 965 6.00 31.57 14.97
CA LYS A 965 7.16 32.35 14.54
C LYS A 965 6.81 33.75 14.05
N GLY A 966 5.58 33.97 13.61
CA GLY A 966 5.10 35.24 13.08
C GLY A 966 3.75 35.65 13.66
N ASP A 967 3.34 36.86 13.31
CA ASP A 967 2.10 37.47 13.75
C ASP A 967 0.87 36.68 13.27
N THR A 968 -0.04 36.35 14.19
CA THR A 968 -1.31 35.66 13.90
C THR A 968 -2.53 36.59 13.94
N SER A 969 -2.33 37.92 14.01
CA SER A 969 -3.43 38.89 14.13
C SER A 969 -4.37 38.85 12.93
N GLU A 970 -3.84 38.72 11.71
CA GLU A 970 -4.67 38.59 10.50
C GLU A 970 -5.59 37.35 10.56
N ILE A 971 -5.06 36.21 11.03
CA ILE A 971 -5.85 34.99 11.20
C ILE A 971 -7.00 35.24 12.19
N HIS A 972 -6.71 35.85 13.34
CA HIS A 972 -7.72 36.19 14.35
C HIS A 972 -8.80 37.11 13.77
N GLU A 973 -8.39 38.18 13.09
CA GLU A 973 -9.29 39.18 12.50
C GLU A 973 -10.19 38.62 11.40
N LYS A 974 -9.69 37.68 10.60
CA LYS A 974 -10.46 37.06 9.50
C LYS A 974 -11.34 35.91 9.97
N LEU A 975 -10.87 35.14 10.95
CA LEU A 975 -11.59 33.95 11.43
C LEU A 975 -12.86 34.33 12.21
N LYS A 976 -12.73 35.26 13.18
CA LYS A 976 -13.81 35.72 14.10
C LYS A 976 -14.66 34.58 14.65
N LEU A 977 -14.02 33.51 15.10
CA LEU A 977 -14.67 32.23 15.37
C LEU A 977 -15.70 32.35 16.49
N LYS A 978 -15.31 32.95 17.63
CA LYS A 978 -16.20 33.13 18.77
C LYS A 978 -17.47 33.92 18.41
N GLU A 979 -17.32 35.05 17.73
CA GLU A 979 -18.46 35.87 17.30
C GLU A 979 -19.39 35.10 16.36
N ARG A 980 -18.83 34.28 15.46
CA ARG A 980 -19.62 33.47 14.52
C ARG A 980 -20.37 32.35 15.24
N LEU A 981 -19.73 31.66 16.18
CA LEU A 981 -20.37 30.60 16.96
C LEU A 981 -21.45 31.11 17.92
N GLU A 982 -21.36 32.37 18.36
CA GLU A 982 -22.42 33.02 19.12
C GLU A 982 -23.69 33.26 18.28
N LYS A 983 -23.57 33.29 16.95
CA LYS A 983 -24.71 33.42 16.01
C LYS A 983 -25.38 32.08 15.67
N ASN A 984 -24.83 30.94 16.13
CA ASN A 984 -25.48 29.65 15.96
C ASN A 984 -26.88 29.65 16.58
N GLN A 985 -27.84 29.11 15.84
CA GLN A 985 -29.24 29.07 16.21
C GLN A 985 -29.54 27.77 16.95
N VAL A 986 -29.84 27.90 18.24
CA VAL A 986 -30.28 26.77 19.06
C VAL A 986 -31.68 26.36 18.60
N ARG A 987 -31.82 25.09 18.20
CA ARG A 987 -33.06 24.44 17.76
C ARG A 987 -33.55 23.44 18.80
N SER A 988 -34.83 23.07 18.71
CA SER A 988 -35.40 22.08 19.61
C SER A 988 -34.84 20.68 19.30
N CYS A 989 -34.91 19.78 20.29
CA CYS A 989 -34.46 18.40 20.11
C CYS A 989 -35.32 17.65 19.08
N GLU A 990 -36.60 18.00 18.97
CA GLU A 990 -37.51 17.45 17.95
C GLU A 990 -37.05 17.81 16.53
N GLU A 991 -36.71 19.08 16.28
CA GLU A 991 -36.17 19.50 14.97
C GLU A 991 -34.86 18.78 14.64
N PHE A 992 -34.01 18.51 15.64
CA PHE A 992 -32.80 17.71 15.46
C PHE A 992 -33.10 16.26 15.06
N ILE A 993 -34.05 15.61 15.73
CA ILE A 993 -34.46 14.24 15.38
C ILE A 993 -35.11 14.20 13.98
N GLU A 994 -35.90 15.21 13.62
CA GLU A 994 -36.47 15.33 12.27
C GLU A 994 -35.38 15.51 11.21
N ALA A 995 -34.35 16.33 11.47
CA ALA A 995 -33.21 16.50 10.57
C ALA A 995 -32.43 15.19 10.37
N LEU A 996 -32.21 14.41 11.45
CA LEU A 996 -31.55 13.10 11.36
C LEU A 996 -32.38 12.10 10.56
N LYS A 997 -33.70 12.03 10.79
CA LYS A 997 -34.61 11.18 10.02
C LYS A 997 -34.60 11.54 8.54
N LEU A 998 -34.66 12.83 8.23
CA LEU A 998 -34.60 13.30 6.85
C LEU A 998 -33.28 12.87 6.21
N ARG A 999 -32.17 13.03 6.91
CA ARG A 999 -30.86 12.60 6.42
C ARG A 999 -30.77 11.10 6.19
N GLU A 1000 -31.29 10.29 7.12
CA GLU A 1000 -31.37 8.83 7.00
C GLU A 1000 -32.21 8.39 5.80
N GLU A 1001 -33.37 9.02 5.59
CA GLU A 1001 -34.25 8.78 4.43
C GLU A 1001 -33.59 9.17 3.10
N LYS A 1002 -32.76 10.23 3.09
CA LYS A 1002 -32.15 10.79 1.86
C LYS A 1002 -30.75 10.25 1.54
N HIS A 1003 -30.07 9.58 2.47
CA HIS A 1003 -28.65 9.24 2.35
C HIS A 1003 -28.30 8.50 1.05
N ASN A 1004 -29.09 7.49 0.66
CA ASN A 1004 -28.83 6.61 -0.49
C ASN A 1004 -29.80 6.77 -1.66
N ILE A 1005 -30.69 7.76 -1.63
CA ILE A 1005 -31.65 7.94 -2.72
C ILE A 1005 -31.11 8.87 -3.81
N SER A 1006 -31.57 8.66 -5.04
CA SER A 1006 -31.32 9.53 -6.20
C SER A 1006 -32.62 10.14 -6.71
N GLY A 1007 -32.51 11.16 -7.57
CA GLY A 1007 -33.67 11.81 -8.18
C GLY A 1007 -34.53 12.59 -7.18
N TYR A 1008 -33.90 13.29 -6.25
CA TYR A 1008 -34.58 14.06 -5.22
C TYR A 1008 -34.06 15.49 -5.09
N THR A 1009 -34.94 16.36 -4.61
CA THR A 1009 -34.60 17.72 -4.20
C THR A 1009 -34.67 17.76 -2.68
N PRO A 1010 -33.59 18.18 -1.98
CA PRO A 1010 -33.62 18.34 -0.54
C PRO A 1010 -34.78 19.21 -0.08
N SER A 1011 -35.41 18.82 1.02
CA SER A 1011 -36.60 19.47 1.58
C SER A 1011 -36.29 20.38 2.77
N GLY A 1012 -35.09 20.31 3.33
CA GLY A 1012 -34.62 21.22 4.38
C GLY A 1012 -34.75 22.70 3.98
N ARG A 1013 -34.83 23.58 4.98
CA ARG A 1013 -35.00 25.02 4.78
C ARG A 1013 -33.67 25.65 4.34
N ILE A 1014 -33.69 26.41 3.26
CA ILE A 1014 -32.49 27.12 2.76
C ILE A 1014 -32.14 28.28 3.71
N GLU A 1015 -33.12 28.82 4.43
CA GLU A 1015 -32.94 29.91 5.38
C GLU A 1015 -32.04 29.53 6.57
N ASP A 1016 -31.94 28.22 6.85
CA ASP A 1016 -31.09 27.64 7.89
C ASP A 1016 -29.62 27.49 7.47
N ILE A 1017 -29.27 27.76 6.21
CA ILE A 1017 -27.90 27.72 5.70
C ILE A 1017 -27.26 29.10 5.87
N PRO A 1018 -26.00 29.31 6.32
CA PRO A 1018 -25.40 30.64 6.35
C PRO A 1018 -25.42 31.36 4.99
N ALA A 1019 -25.61 32.68 4.98
CA ALA A 1019 -25.50 33.46 3.74
C ALA A 1019 -24.09 33.34 3.16
N GLY A 1020 -23.98 33.13 1.84
CA GLY A 1020 -22.71 32.90 1.15
C GLY A 1020 -22.17 31.46 1.24
N ALA A 1021 -22.86 30.55 1.96
CA ALA A 1021 -22.49 29.14 2.03
C ALA A 1021 -23.14 28.30 0.92
N TYR A 1022 -22.47 27.23 0.52
CA TYR A 1022 -23.02 26.23 -0.39
C TYR A 1022 -24.05 25.35 0.30
N TYR A 1023 -25.06 24.93 -0.45
CA TYR A 1023 -26.02 23.91 -0.04
C TYR A 1023 -26.35 22.98 -1.21
N LEU A 1024 -26.76 21.76 -0.89
CA LEU A 1024 -27.25 20.78 -1.85
C LEU A 1024 -28.60 21.26 -2.40
N HIS A 1025 -28.60 21.59 -3.70
CA HIS A 1025 -29.79 22.04 -4.40
C HIS A 1025 -30.61 20.87 -4.93
N HIS A 1026 -29.94 19.87 -5.52
CA HIS A 1026 -30.58 18.73 -6.15
C HIS A 1026 -29.61 17.54 -6.25
N CYS A 1027 -30.14 16.32 -6.16
CA CYS A 1027 -29.45 15.08 -6.49
C CYS A 1027 -30.25 14.37 -7.58
N ASP A 1028 -29.70 14.25 -8.78
CA ASP A 1028 -30.44 13.69 -9.91
C ASP A 1028 -30.55 12.16 -9.85
N SER A 1029 -31.26 11.54 -10.80
CA SER A 1029 -31.47 10.09 -10.85
C SER A 1029 -30.19 9.27 -11.06
N LYS A 1030 -29.07 9.91 -11.39
CA LYS A 1030 -27.75 9.31 -11.54
C LYS A 1030 -26.82 9.62 -10.37
N HIS A 1031 -27.37 10.04 -9.24
CA HIS A 1031 -26.63 10.45 -8.03
C HIS A 1031 -25.71 11.67 -8.22
N ARG A 1032 -25.89 12.45 -9.30
CA ARG A 1032 -25.14 13.67 -9.53
C ARG A 1032 -25.72 14.77 -8.66
N ARG A 1033 -24.85 15.41 -7.87
CA ARG A 1033 -25.21 16.45 -6.91
C ARG A 1033 -24.93 17.82 -7.50
N VAL A 1034 -25.89 18.73 -7.33
CA VAL A 1034 -25.82 20.12 -7.76
C VAL A 1034 -25.83 21.01 -6.52
N TYR A 1035 -24.86 21.90 -6.42
CA TYR A 1035 -24.73 22.83 -5.31
C TYR A 1035 -24.98 24.27 -5.75
N LYS A 1036 -25.56 25.06 -4.85
CA LYS A 1036 -25.80 26.51 -5.04
C LYS A 1036 -25.35 27.27 -3.80
N ILE A 1037 -25.12 28.57 -3.95
CA ILE A 1037 -24.73 29.46 -2.87
C ILE A 1037 -25.95 30.20 -2.34
N ARG A 1038 -26.16 30.22 -1.02
CA ARG A 1038 -27.26 30.99 -0.42
C ARG A 1038 -27.03 32.49 -0.63
N GLY A 1039 -27.98 33.16 -1.29
CA GLY A 1039 -27.98 34.61 -1.50
C GLY A 1039 -27.39 35.07 -2.84
N HIS A 1040 -26.97 34.14 -3.69
CA HIS A 1040 -26.50 34.40 -5.06
C HIS A 1040 -27.26 33.47 -6.03
N GLU A 1041 -28.24 34.03 -6.76
CA GLU A 1041 -29.13 33.29 -7.66
C GLU A 1041 -28.79 33.51 -9.15
N GLY A 1042 -27.49 33.59 -9.51
CA GLY A 1042 -27.00 33.69 -10.89
C GLY A 1042 -26.62 32.34 -11.50
N GLU A 1043 -26.59 32.24 -12.84
CA GLU A 1043 -26.15 31.02 -13.58
C GLU A 1043 -24.67 30.65 -13.33
N GLN A 1044 -23.84 31.57 -12.86
CA GLN A 1044 -22.40 31.35 -12.59
C GLN A 1044 -22.11 30.64 -11.25
N ASP A 1045 -23.11 30.48 -10.36
CA ASP A 1045 -22.93 29.99 -8.98
C ASP A 1045 -23.28 28.50 -8.82
N VAL A 1046 -23.44 27.77 -9.93
CA VAL A 1046 -23.85 26.37 -9.94
C VAL A 1046 -22.64 25.46 -10.12
N VAL A 1047 -22.41 24.60 -9.13
CA VAL A 1047 -21.40 23.53 -9.16
C VAL A 1047 -22.12 22.22 -9.49
N GLU A 1048 -21.90 21.67 -10.68
CA GLU A 1048 -22.54 20.43 -11.16
C GLU A 1048 -21.55 19.27 -11.22
N SER A 1049 -21.85 18.16 -10.52
CA SER A 1049 -21.09 16.93 -10.73
C SER A 1049 -21.51 16.24 -12.05
N ALA A 1050 -20.89 16.62 -13.17
CA ALA A 1050 -20.75 15.92 -14.46
C ALA A 1050 -21.51 16.46 -15.71
N ASN A 1051 -20.74 16.92 -16.70
CA ASN A 1051 -20.39 16.17 -17.91
C ASN A 1051 -19.07 16.73 -18.48
N GLY A 1052 -18.17 15.86 -18.95
CA GLY A 1052 -17.04 16.27 -19.78
C GLY A 1052 -17.53 16.99 -21.04
N ASP A 1053 -16.75 17.97 -21.49
CA ASP A 1053 -16.96 18.78 -22.69
C ASP A 1053 -18.23 19.64 -22.75
N LYS A 1054 -18.14 20.86 -22.19
CA LYS A 1054 -18.61 22.03 -22.92
C LYS A 1054 -17.44 22.99 -23.12
N PRO A 1055 -17.07 23.33 -24.36
CA PRO A 1055 -16.11 24.39 -24.60
C PRO A 1055 -16.76 25.69 -24.13
N HIS A 1056 -16.11 26.41 -23.21
CA HIS A 1056 -16.43 27.82 -22.99
C HIS A 1056 -16.12 28.57 -24.29
N VAL A 1057 -17.18 28.83 -25.04
CA VAL A 1057 -17.18 29.80 -26.14
C VAL A 1057 -17.48 31.17 -25.53
N ALA A 1058 -16.61 32.11 -25.87
CA ALA A 1058 -16.58 33.55 -25.56
C ALA A 1058 -15.84 33.95 -24.28
#